data_AF-A0A970SER4-F1
#
_entry.id   AF-A0A970SER4-F1
#
_cell.length_a   1.000
_cell.length_b   1.000
_cell.length_c   1.000
_cell.angle_alpha   90.00
_cell.angle_beta   90.00
_cell.angle_gamma   90.00
#
_symmetry.space_group_name_H-M   'P 1'
#
loop_
_entity.id
_entity.type
_entity.pdbx_description
1 polymer ?
#
loop_
_entity_poly.entity_id
_entity_poly.type
_entity_poly.pdbx_seq_one_letter_code
_entity_poly.pdbx_strand_id
1 'polypeptide(L)'
;MGSFVHLHVHTEYSLLDGAARIAPLVERVKEKGMDAIAITDHGAMYGVVDFYKACKKAGIKPILGCEVYTAARSRFDKDARLDSDQGHLVLLARNNEGYKNLMRIVSASFIDGFYYKPRVDFQLLEEFHEGLIALSACLAGDIPRALLENRHDSAKEIALRYQGIFGKENFYLELQHNGIEEQMLVNQKLMQLSVETGIPLVATNDVHYLKRDDAKAQEILMCIQTAKTIEDEDRMQFSTDQLYLKSPKTMWEQFHYCPQALENTVKIAQMCDVQLEFGKLHLPKFDVPDDKDAYEYLKDLCMEGFRRRYPSSQGYLIGQDSNCNFSQMTLEDTTGSGSVVSDPNLERLEYELTVIRQMGYVDYFLIVWDFIRYAKENGIMVGPGRGSAAGSIVAYCLGITNVDPIRYQLIFERFLNPERISMPDIDIDFCFERRGEVIDYVVQKYGKDRVAQIITFGTMAARAAIRDVGRALAIPYNEVDKVAKMIPMQLGMNLEKALKLSSELKQVYENDSRIHELISTAILLEGMPRHASTHAAGVVISSQPITEHVPLYQNEGNLSTQFPMTTLEELGMLKMDFLGLRTLTVIRDAVQMVEDNHGVVLDMDAIDMNDPEVYHMIGRGETAGVFQLESAGMTQFMTELKPSSIEDIIAGISLYRPGPMDQIPRYIRNKNHPESIRYAHPLLEPILNVTYGCMVYQEQVMRIVRDLGGYSLGRSDLVRRAMSKKKKEVMEEERQKFVYGQTDSDGKVLIQGAIRNGVDEKTANAIFDEMIDFASYAFNKSHAAAYAVIGYQTAWLKHYYPVEFMAALLNSFLGSPGKISQYVMECKKNGIDVLPPDINESREAFAVSGRKIRFGLAAVKNVGNNVVKQIISERTKNGPFKSFPELCERLGGKDLNKRCVESLIKSGAFDSLKVYRSRLMNAYEKIMDNISHNRKMRMEGQCSFFDTGDNACVEIEWPELDEYDSRLLLAMEKDMLGLYLSGHPLSEFEEDIQRGVTVYSIDLMMEEKDGEPVQHQVSDGDFARVAGIVVDMKTITTRSNQLMAFVTLEDLAGQMEVIVFPNILDKYGELLKPEFPIWVEGKISVREDEPPKILVEMVKPLVKGDGTPNGKKGRAYSSGYGSGQERSGNTSFVTEPGSGRYMNRKPVAETRPENRNEESKAEEKSSSVLVDCLKVRLTDDVNQEILRAVTSLLKYFEGTQPVFLYYKGSIQKGFRVFYNQTLHMELESLLGEINVKVDRIKVKMHCQHS
;
A
#
# COMPACT_ATOMS: atom_id res chain seq x y z
N MET A 1 -42.50 -19.59 -32.97
CA MET A 1 -41.48 -19.89 -31.94
C MET A 1 -42.01 -19.30 -30.65
N GLY A 2 -42.11 -20.08 -29.58
CA GLY A 2 -42.59 -19.55 -28.30
C GLY A 2 -41.52 -18.70 -27.62
N SER A 3 -41.94 -17.69 -26.87
CA SER A 3 -41.06 -16.87 -26.01
C SER A 3 -40.63 -17.66 -24.76
N PHE A 4 -39.51 -17.29 -24.15
CA PHE A 4 -38.98 -17.91 -22.92
C PHE A 4 -38.09 -16.90 -22.18
N VAL A 5 -38.08 -16.96 -20.85
CA VAL A 5 -37.25 -16.11 -19.97
C VAL A 5 -36.52 -16.99 -18.96
N HIS A 6 -35.21 -16.80 -18.81
CA HIS A 6 -34.45 -17.44 -17.74
C HIS A 6 -34.75 -16.77 -16.40
N LEU A 7 -35.27 -17.53 -15.44
CA LEU A 7 -35.66 -17.06 -14.10
C LEU A 7 -34.72 -17.55 -12.97
N HIS A 8 -33.77 -18.42 -13.28
CA HIS A 8 -32.78 -18.97 -12.35
C HIS A 8 -31.40 -18.87 -13.00
N VAL A 9 -30.64 -17.86 -12.60
CA VAL A 9 -29.36 -17.46 -13.21
C VAL A 9 -28.41 -16.92 -12.15
N HIS A 10 -27.24 -17.53 -12.09
CA HIS A 10 -26.09 -17.15 -11.28
C HIS A 10 -25.14 -16.30 -12.11
N THR A 11 -24.69 -15.19 -11.53
CA THR A 11 -23.71 -14.28 -12.12
C THR A 11 -22.34 -14.49 -11.50
N GLU A 12 -21.34 -13.68 -11.87
CA GLU A 12 -20.03 -13.69 -11.21
C GLU A 12 -20.08 -13.41 -9.69
N TYR A 13 -21.22 -12.95 -9.16
CA TYR A 13 -21.43 -12.68 -7.75
C TYR A 13 -21.91 -13.87 -6.93
N SER A 14 -22.25 -14.99 -7.57
CA SER A 14 -22.27 -16.30 -6.91
C SER A 14 -20.83 -16.77 -6.73
N LEU A 15 -20.13 -16.18 -5.73
CA LEU A 15 -18.66 -16.19 -5.62
C LEU A 15 -18.00 -17.59 -5.67
N LEU A 16 -18.74 -18.66 -5.36
CA LEU A 16 -18.22 -20.03 -5.32
C LEU A 16 -18.13 -20.67 -6.72
N ASP A 17 -19.15 -20.49 -7.57
CA ASP A 17 -19.41 -21.31 -8.75
C ASP A 17 -20.02 -20.55 -9.94
N GLY A 18 -20.43 -19.29 -9.78
CA GLY A 18 -20.95 -18.46 -10.85
C GLY A 18 -19.85 -17.86 -11.71
N ALA A 19 -19.89 -18.13 -13.02
CA ALA A 19 -18.92 -17.64 -14.00
C ALA A 19 -19.54 -16.73 -15.08
N ALA A 20 -20.84 -16.45 -15.02
CA ALA A 20 -21.53 -15.62 -16.00
C ALA A 20 -21.40 -14.13 -15.69
N ARG A 21 -20.48 -13.45 -16.38
CA ARG A 21 -20.30 -11.99 -16.25
C ARG A 21 -21.55 -11.19 -16.63
N ILE A 22 -22.00 -10.25 -15.79
CA ILE A 22 -23.26 -9.48 -15.96
C ILE A 22 -23.38 -8.82 -17.35
N ALA A 23 -22.39 -8.01 -17.76
CA ALA A 23 -22.50 -7.28 -19.03
C ALA A 23 -22.56 -8.23 -20.26
N PRO A 24 -21.62 -9.19 -20.42
CA PRO A 24 -21.72 -10.22 -21.45
C PRO A 24 -23.00 -11.08 -21.38
N LEU A 25 -23.50 -11.37 -20.18
CA LEU A 25 -24.74 -12.11 -19.97
C LEU A 25 -25.93 -11.38 -20.61
N VAL A 26 -26.10 -10.09 -20.30
CA VAL A 26 -27.19 -9.26 -20.84
C VAL A 26 -27.08 -9.10 -22.37
N GLU A 27 -25.87 -8.92 -22.89
CA GLU A 27 -25.63 -8.88 -24.34
C GLU A 27 -26.07 -10.19 -25.01
N ARG A 28 -25.70 -11.33 -24.42
CA ARG A 28 -26.04 -12.66 -24.94
C ARG A 28 -27.53 -12.96 -24.88
N VAL A 29 -28.23 -12.45 -23.87
CA VAL A 29 -29.70 -12.53 -23.76
C VAL A 29 -30.36 -11.83 -24.94
N LYS A 30 -29.90 -10.62 -25.24
CA LYS A 30 -30.39 -9.82 -26.37
C LYS A 30 -30.10 -10.50 -27.71
N GLU A 31 -28.89 -11.04 -27.90
CA GLU A 31 -28.52 -11.81 -29.11
C GLU A 31 -29.41 -13.02 -29.34
N LYS A 32 -29.88 -13.68 -28.27
CA LYS A 32 -30.77 -14.84 -28.33
C LYS A 32 -32.25 -14.48 -28.48
N GLY A 33 -32.59 -13.20 -28.58
CA GLY A 33 -33.95 -12.72 -28.80
C GLY A 33 -34.87 -12.83 -27.58
N MET A 34 -34.30 -12.73 -26.37
CA MET A 34 -35.08 -12.68 -25.12
C MET A 34 -35.21 -11.23 -24.65
N ASP A 35 -36.36 -10.88 -24.06
CA ASP A 35 -36.69 -9.51 -23.63
C ASP A 35 -36.52 -9.29 -22.12
N ALA A 36 -36.29 -10.36 -21.35
CA ALA A 36 -36.13 -10.32 -19.91
C ALA A 36 -35.16 -11.40 -19.42
N ILE A 37 -34.59 -11.20 -18.23
CA ILE A 37 -33.77 -12.19 -17.52
C ILE A 37 -33.77 -11.89 -16.01
N ALA A 38 -33.70 -12.94 -15.19
CA ALA A 38 -33.52 -12.81 -13.74
C ALA A 38 -32.06 -12.90 -13.30
N ILE A 39 -31.77 -12.32 -12.13
CA ILE A 39 -30.56 -12.57 -11.33
C ILE A 39 -31.01 -13.28 -10.05
N THR A 40 -30.39 -14.41 -9.72
CA THR A 40 -30.73 -15.23 -8.55
C THR A 40 -29.46 -15.81 -7.92
N ASP A 41 -28.51 -14.93 -7.58
CA ASP A 41 -27.25 -15.36 -6.99
C ASP A 41 -27.43 -16.07 -5.64
N HIS A 42 -26.46 -16.93 -5.29
CA HIS A 42 -26.50 -17.76 -4.09
C HIS A 42 -26.43 -16.95 -2.80
N GLY A 43 -27.57 -16.86 -2.11
CA GLY A 43 -27.71 -16.32 -0.76
C GLY A 43 -27.27 -14.87 -0.60
N ALA A 44 -27.02 -14.15 -1.69
CA ALA A 44 -26.50 -12.79 -1.71
C ALA A 44 -27.05 -11.98 -2.89
N MET A 45 -26.99 -10.66 -2.77
CA MET A 45 -27.53 -9.71 -3.75
C MET A 45 -26.44 -8.79 -4.34
N TYR A 46 -25.15 -9.12 -4.18
CA TYR A 46 -24.02 -8.24 -4.50
C TYR A 46 -24.11 -7.53 -5.87
N GLY A 47 -24.49 -8.27 -6.92
CA GLY A 47 -24.54 -7.78 -8.30
C GLY A 47 -25.86 -7.15 -8.77
N VAL A 48 -26.88 -7.08 -7.92
CA VAL A 48 -28.26 -6.74 -8.32
C VAL A 48 -28.37 -5.37 -8.99
N VAL A 49 -27.68 -4.35 -8.47
CA VAL A 49 -27.75 -3.00 -9.02
C VAL A 49 -27.01 -2.89 -10.36
N ASP A 50 -25.84 -3.52 -10.48
CA ASP A 50 -25.07 -3.56 -11.73
C ASP A 50 -25.84 -4.29 -12.83
N PHE A 51 -26.47 -5.41 -12.47
CA PHE A 51 -27.36 -6.17 -13.34
C PHE A 51 -28.55 -5.33 -13.81
N TYR A 52 -29.26 -4.66 -12.88
CA TYR A 52 -30.38 -3.78 -13.22
C TYR A 52 -29.98 -2.72 -14.25
N LYS A 53 -28.85 -2.04 -14.04
CA LYS A 53 -28.35 -1.01 -14.97
C LYS A 53 -27.95 -1.60 -16.31
N ALA A 54 -27.26 -2.74 -16.33
CA ALA A 54 -26.85 -3.42 -17.56
C ALA A 54 -28.08 -3.79 -18.40
N CYS A 55 -29.10 -4.40 -17.79
CA CYS A 55 -30.38 -4.71 -18.41
C CYS A 55 -31.07 -3.47 -18.98
N LYS A 56 -31.26 -2.42 -18.18
CA LYS A 56 -31.91 -1.18 -18.62
C LYS A 56 -31.17 -0.53 -19.79
N LYS A 57 -29.83 -0.50 -19.75
CA LYS A 57 -28.99 0.02 -20.86
C LYS A 57 -29.16 -0.79 -22.15
N ALA A 58 -29.32 -2.10 -22.04
CA ALA A 58 -29.51 -2.99 -23.19
C ALA A 58 -30.96 -3.02 -23.71
N GLY A 59 -31.93 -2.46 -22.98
CA GLY A 59 -33.36 -2.57 -23.27
C GLY A 59 -33.96 -3.92 -22.87
N ILE A 60 -33.32 -4.63 -21.96
CA ILE A 60 -33.78 -5.92 -21.40
C ILE A 60 -34.45 -5.64 -20.05
N LYS A 61 -35.57 -6.32 -19.77
CA LYS A 61 -36.28 -6.20 -18.49
C LYS A 61 -35.53 -7.00 -17.40
N PRO A 62 -35.01 -6.34 -16.34
CA PRO A 62 -34.40 -7.04 -15.22
C PRO A 62 -35.47 -7.64 -14.31
N ILE A 63 -35.26 -8.86 -13.83
CA ILE A 63 -36.02 -9.49 -12.75
C ILE A 63 -35.05 -9.70 -11.59
N LEU A 64 -35.35 -9.09 -10.44
CA LEU A 64 -34.42 -9.11 -9.30
C LEU A 64 -34.82 -10.24 -8.35
N GLY A 65 -33.86 -11.08 -7.98
CA GLY A 65 -34.08 -12.23 -7.13
C GLY A 65 -32.82 -12.68 -6.39
N CYS A 66 -32.96 -13.78 -5.66
CA CYS A 66 -31.88 -14.46 -4.95
C CYS A 66 -32.27 -15.93 -4.77
N GLU A 67 -31.31 -16.83 -4.95
CA GLU A 67 -31.48 -18.22 -4.52
C GLU A 67 -31.02 -18.32 -3.05
N VAL A 68 -31.97 -18.36 -2.12
CA VAL A 68 -31.68 -18.41 -0.68
C VAL A 68 -31.44 -19.84 -0.23
N TYR A 69 -30.57 -20.01 0.76
CA TYR A 69 -30.38 -21.30 1.42
C TYR A 69 -31.44 -21.50 2.50
N THR A 70 -32.12 -22.64 2.54
CA THR A 70 -33.12 -22.96 3.57
C THR A 70 -32.49 -23.83 4.67
N ALA A 71 -32.84 -23.55 5.91
CA ALA A 71 -32.44 -24.36 7.06
C ALA A 71 -33.36 -25.58 7.18
N ALA A 72 -32.79 -26.75 7.51
CA ALA A 72 -33.56 -27.97 7.74
C ALA A 72 -34.54 -27.85 8.92
N ARG A 73 -34.19 -27.03 9.93
CA ARG A 73 -34.99 -26.77 11.13
C ARG A 73 -35.16 -25.27 11.33
N SER A 74 -34.45 -24.65 12.28
CA SER A 74 -34.40 -23.19 12.43
C SER A 74 -33.10 -22.62 11.89
N ARG A 75 -33.12 -21.35 11.46
CA ARG A 75 -31.91 -20.62 11.06
C ARG A 75 -30.88 -20.50 12.19
N PHE A 76 -31.34 -20.57 13.45
CA PHE A 76 -30.50 -20.49 14.66
C PHE A 76 -29.81 -21.81 15.03
N ASP A 77 -30.24 -22.95 14.47
CA ASP A 77 -29.71 -24.27 14.82
C ASP A 77 -28.35 -24.52 14.13
N LYS A 78 -27.36 -25.00 14.90
CA LYS A 78 -25.97 -25.20 14.46
C LYS A 78 -25.40 -26.57 14.88
N ASP A 79 -26.19 -27.63 14.75
CA ASP A 79 -25.73 -29.00 14.97
C ASP A 79 -25.11 -29.58 13.68
N ALA A 80 -23.85 -30.00 13.76
CA ALA A 80 -23.12 -30.52 12.60
C ALA A 80 -23.70 -31.81 11.99
N ARG A 81 -24.56 -32.55 12.68
CA ARG A 81 -25.20 -33.77 12.14
C ARG A 81 -26.58 -33.52 11.55
N LEU A 82 -27.28 -32.49 12.03
CA LEU A 82 -28.68 -32.25 11.68
C LEU A 82 -28.87 -31.02 10.80
N ASP A 83 -27.96 -30.04 10.90
CA ASP A 83 -28.09 -28.72 10.27
C ASP A 83 -26.93 -28.40 9.31
N SER A 84 -26.07 -29.39 9.02
CA SER A 84 -25.03 -29.29 8.00
C SER A 84 -25.60 -29.16 6.59
N ASP A 85 -26.78 -29.72 6.36
CA ASP A 85 -27.41 -29.76 5.05
C ASP A 85 -28.38 -28.58 4.90
N GLN A 86 -28.15 -27.77 3.87
CA GLN A 86 -29.03 -26.68 3.46
C GLN A 86 -29.86 -27.08 2.24
N GLY A 87 -31.10 -26.59 2.18
CA GLY A 87 -31.91 -26.62 0.96
C GLY A 87 -31.76 -25.33 0.16
N HIS A 88 -32.32 -25.29 -1.04
CA HIS A 88 -32.36 -24.10 -1.90
C HIS A 88 -33.81 -23.66 -2.15
N LEU A 89 -34.02 -22.34 -2.30
CA LEU A 89 -35.29 -21.74 -2.70
C LEU A 89 -35.04 -20.49 -3.53
N VAL A 90 -35.65 -20.38 -4.71
CA VAL A 90 -35.52 -19.17 -5.54
C VAL A 90 -36.60 -18.17 -5.16
N LEU A 91 -36.21 -16.94 -4.83
CA LEU A 91 -37.11 -15.82 -4.55
C LEU A 91 -36.94 -14.72 -5.59
N LEU A 92 -38.05 -14.26 -6.16
CA LEU A 92 -38.11 -13.17 -7.13
C LEU A 92 -38.96 -12.03 -6.60
N ALA A 93 -38.45 -10.79 -6.69
CA ALA A 93 -39.19 -9.61 -6.31
C ALA A 93 -40.22 -9.23 -7.38
N ARG A 94 -41.51 -9.37 -7.03
CA ARG A 94 -42.63 -9.00 -7.91
C ARG A 94 -42.79 -7.48 -8.02
N ASN A 95 -42.50 -6.75 -6.95
CA ASN A 95 -42.63 -5.31 -6.87
C ASN A 95 -41.62 -4.72 -5.87
N ASN A 96 -41.61 -3.39 -5.69
CA ASN A 96 -40.70 -2.72 -4.75
C ASN A 96 -40.85 -3.20 -3.29
N GLU A 97 -42.03 -3.65 -2.85
CA GLU A 97 -42.19 -4.22 -1.50
C GLU A 97 -41.53 -5.59 -1.39
N GLY A 98 -41.71 -6.44 -2.41
CA GLY A 98 -40.97 -7.70 -2.52
C GLY A 98 -39.45 -7.49 -2.56
N TYR A 99 -38.97 -6.45 -3.23
CA TYR A 99 -37.54 -6.12 -3.25
C TYR A 99 -37.01 -5.76 -1.86
N LYS A 100 -37.75 -4.96 -1.07
CA LYS A 100 -37.40 -4.67 0.33
C LYS A 100 -37.39 -5.92 1.20
N ASN A 101 -38.42 -6.73 1.08
CA ASN A 101 -38.54 -7.98 1.82
C ASN A 101 -37.42 -8.96 1.46
N LEU A 102 -37.04 -9.04 0.18
CA LEU A 102 -35.89 -9.83 -0.26
C LEU A 102 -34.59 -9.34 0.41
N MET A 103 -34.34 -8.02 0.46
CA MET A 103 -33.18 -7.47 1.15
C MET A 103 -33.19 -7.80 2.65
N ARG A 104 -34.35 -7.73 3.32
CA ARG A 104 -34.48 -8.11 4.74
C ARG A 104 -34.20 -9.60 4.97
N ILE A 105 -34.77 -10.49 4.15
CA ILE A 105 -34.54 -11.94 4.21
C ILE A 105 -33.05 -12.27 4.03
N VAL A 106 -32.42 -11.72 2.99
CA VAL A 106 -31.00 -11.95 2.69
C VAL A 106 -30.10 -11.35 3.78
N SER A 107 -30.48 -10.21 4.36
CA SER A 107 -29.71 -9.63 5.48
C SER A 107 -29.80 -10.50 6.73
N ALA A 108 -31.00 -10.95 7.09
CA ALA A 108 -31.22 -11.81 8.25
C ALA A 108 -30.55 -13.18 8.10
N SER A 109 -30.43 -13.70 6.87
CA SER A 109 -29.73 -14.97 6.65
C SER A 109 -28.22 -14.88 6.92
N PHE A 110 -27.60 -13.71 6.70
CA PHE A 110 -26.21 -13.45 7.10
C PHE A 110 -26.05 -13.14 8.59
N ILE A 111 -26.98 -12.38 9.17
CA ILE A 111 -26.86 -11.89 10.56
C ILE A 111 -27.24 -12.98 11.57
N ASP A 112 -28.40 -13.61 11.37
CA ASP A 112 -28.98 -14.57 12.30
C ASP A 112 -28.77 -16.03 11.84
N GLY A 113 -28.81 -16.25 10.53
CA GLY A 113 -28.89 -17.59 9.92
C GLY A 113 -27.57 -18.22 9.49
N PHE A 114 -26.45 -17.52 9.67
CA PHE A 114 -25.16 -17.97 9.12
C PHE A 114 -24.57 -19.14 9.93
N TYR A 115 -24.33 -20.25 9.23
CA TYR A 115 -23.56 -21.39 9.73
C TYR A 115 -22.39 -21.69 8.79
N TYR A 116 -22.57 -22.58 7.81
CA TYR A 116 -21.66 -22.69 6.66
C TYR A 116 -22.07 -21.78 5.49
N LYS A 117 -23.37 -21.49 5.42
CA LYS A 117 -24.04 -20.65 4.42
C LYS A 117 -25.05 -19.74 5.12
N PRO A 118 -25.47 -18.63 4.51
CA PRO A 118 -26.49 -17.74 5.06
C PRO A 118 -27.89 -18.34 4.86
N ARG A 119 -28.48 -18.94 5.90
CA ARG A 119 -29.73 -19.72 5.79
C ARG A 119 -30.97 -18.95 6.26
N VAL A 120 -32.12 -19.24 5.65
CA VAL A 120 -33.45 -18.75 6.01
C VAL A 120 -34.30 -19.87 6.59
N ASP A 121 -35.35 -19.53 7.33
CA ASP A 121 -36.33 -20.50 7.82
C ASP A 121 -37.77 -20.08 7.46
N PHE A 122 -38.72 -20.98 7.67
CA PHE A 122 -40.12 -20.71 7.36
C PHE A 122 -40.70 -19.51 8.13
N GLN A 123 -40.24 -19.27 9.37
CA GLN A 123 -40.71 -18.13 10.16
C GLN A 123 -40.34 -16.81 9.49
N LEU A 124 -39.08 -16.68 9.05
CA LEU A 124 -38.59 -15.50 8.35
C LEU A 124 -39.31 -15.30 7.00
N LEU A 125 -39.57 -16.40 6.28
CA LEU A 125 -40.33 -16.36 5.02
C LEU A 125 -41.78 -15.95 5.27
N GLU A 126 -42.44 -16.46 6.31
CA GLU A 126 -43.80 -16.08 6.71
C GLU A 126 -43.89 -14.58 7.05
N GLU A 127 -42.87 -14.02 7.70
CA GLU A 127 -42.81 -12.60 8.07
C GLU A 127 -42.64 -11.67 6.85
N PHE A 128 -41.79 -12.05 5.89
CA PHE A 128 -41.39 -11.19 4.76
C PHE A 128 -41.82 -11.75 3.38
N HIS A 129 -42.94 -12.47 3.28
CA HIS A 129 -43.40 -13.06 2.01
C HIS A 129 -44.03 -12.06 1.02
N GLU A 130 -44.53 -10.91 1.50
CA GLU A 130 -45.33 -10.01 0.67
C GLU A 130 -44.54 -9.49 -0.54
N GLY A 131 -45.14 -9.56 -1.73
CA GLY A 131 -44.52 -9.09 -2.96
C GLY A 131 -43.45 -10.02 -3.54
N LEU A 132 -43.27 -11.23 -3.00
CA LEU A 132 -42.34 -12.23 -3.54
C LEU A 132 -43.03 -13.32 -4.35
N ILE A 133 -42.33 -13.84 -5.36
CA ILE A 133 -42.64 -15.08 -6.08
C ILE A 133 -41.55 -16.10 -5.75
N ALA A 134 -41.92 -17.31 -5.39
CA ALA A 134 -41.00 -18.38 -5.01
C ALA A 134 -41.06 -19.57 -5.98
N LEU A 135 -39.89 -20.13 -6.32
CA LEU A 135 -39.76 -21.34 -7.13
C LEU A 135 -39.08 -22.44 -6.30
N SER A 136 -39.47 -23.69 -6.50
CA SER A 136 -38.99 -24.83 -5.69
C SER A 136 -37.50 -25.20 -5.84
N ALA A 137 -36.73 -24.45 -6.64
CA ALA A 137 -35.29 -24.57 -6.87
C ALA A 137 -34.85 -25.86 -7.58
N CYS A 138 -33.52 -26.05 -7.65
CA CYS A 138 -32.83 -27.17 -8.28
C CYS A 138 -32.92 -28.47 -7.45
N LEU A 139 -32.13 -29.50 -7.76
CA LEU A 139 -32.10 -30.75 -6.99
C LEU A 139 -31.79 -30.58 -5.50
N ALA A 140 -31.13 -29.49 -5.12
CA ALA A 140 -30.86 -29.14 -3.74
C ALA A 140 -32.05 -28.50 -3.01
N GLY A 141 -33.15 -28.19 -3.70
CA GLY A 141 -34.37 -27.65 -3.10
C GLY A 141 -35.06 -28.66 -2.17
N ASP A 142 -35.79 -28.15 -1.15
CA ASP A 142 -36.42 -28.99 -0.12
C ASP A 142 -37.40 -30.03 -0.71
N ILE A 143 -38.16 -29.61 -1.73
CA ILE A 143 -39.16 -30.47 -2.39
C ILE A 143 -38.46 -31.48 -3.32
N PRO A 144 -37.61 -31.07 -4.29
CA PRO A 144 -36.80 -32.00 -5.08
C PRO A 144 -36.04 -33.06 -4.25
N ARG A 145 -35.38 -32.64 -3.15
CA ARG A 145 -34.63 -33.55 -2.28
C ARG A 145 -35.54 -34.58 -1.61
N ALA A 146 -36.67 -34.14 -1.04
CA ALA A 146 -37.65 -35.06 -0.46
C ALA A 146 -38.20 -36.06 -1.50
N LEU A 147 -38.40 -35.63 -2.76
CA LEU A 147 -38.83 -36.51 -3.85
C LEU A 147 -37.75 -37.52 -4.27
N LEU A 148 -36.47 -37.13 -4.28
CA LEU A 148 -35.34 -38.04 -4.54
C LEU A 148 -35.23 -39.13 -3.47
N GLU A 149 -35.43 -38.76 -2.21
CA GLU A 149 -35.43 -39.69 -1.07
C GLU A 149 -36.71 -40.52 -0.95
N ASN A 150 -37.61 -40.45 -1.95
CA ASN A 150 -38.90 -41.14 -1.99
C ASN A 150 -39.87 -40.77 -0.84
N ARG A 151 -39.74 -39.56 -0.27
CA ARG A 151 -40.63 -39.01 0.76
C ARG A 151 -41.72 -38.11 0.14
N HIS A 152 -42.60 -38.70 -0.68
CA HIS A 152 -43.61 -37.96 -1.45
C HIS A 152 -44.58 -37.15 -0.57
N ASP A 153 -45.08 -37.73 0.52
CA ASP A 153 -46.00 -37.03 1.43
C ASP A 153 -45.35 -35.81 2.09
N SER A 154 -44.08 -35.93 2.49
CA SER A 154 -43.30 -34.80 3.03
C SER A 154 -43.06 -33.72 1.97
N ALA A 155 -42.72 -34.10 0.74
CA ALA A 155 -42.56 -33.15 -0.37
C ALA A 155 -43.86 -32.36 -0.63
N LYS A 156 -45.01 -33.03 -0.54
CA LYS A 156 -46.34 -32.43 -0.67
C LYS A 156 -46.66 -31.47 0.47
N GLU A 157 -46.36 -31.85 1.70
CA GLU A 157 -46.54 -30.99 2.88
C GLU A 157 -45.71 -29.71 2.76
N ILE A 158 -44.43 -29.83 2.38
CA ILE A 158 -43.53 -28.69 2.15
C ILE A 158 -44.06 -27.80 1.02
N ALA A 159 -44.49 -28.37 -0.10
CA ALA A 159 -45.02 -27.62 -1.24
C ALA A 159 -46.30 -26.84 -0.88
N LEU A 160 -47.22 -27.44 -0.13
CA LEU A 160 -48.42 -26.77 0.35
C LEU A 160 -48.09 -25.69 1.40
N ARG A 161 -47.07 -25.90 2.22
CA ARG A 161 -46.59 -24.88 3.16
C ARG A 161 -46.04 -23.66 2.42
N TYR A 162 -45.15 -23.85 1.45
CA TYR A 162 -44.65 -22.75 0.62
C TYR A 162 -45.78 -22.04 -0.13
N GLN A 163 -46.74 -22.78 -0.72
CA GLN A 163 -47.93 -22.17 -1.33
C GLN A 163 -48.77 -21.39 -0.31
N GLY A 164 -48.88 -21.87 0.92
CA GLY A 164 -49.57 -21.17 2.01
C GLY A 164 -48.91 -19.84 2.38
N ILE A 165 -47.58 -19.77 2.31
CA ILE A 165 -46.79 -18.57 2.60
C ILE A 165 -46.87 -17.55 1.46
N PHE A 166 -46.51 -17.95 0.24
CA PHE A 166 -46.43 -17.01 -0.89
C PHE A 166 -47.77 -16.79 -1.60
N GLY A 167 -48.73 -17.69 -1.40
CA GLY A 167 -50.03 -17.69 -2.05
C GLY A 167 -50.05 -18.47 -3.36
N LYS A 168 -51.27 -18.86 -3.79
CA LYS A 168 -51.51 -19.73 -4.95
C LYS A 168 -50.97 -19.19 -6.28
N GLU A 169 -50.84 -17.88 -6.41
CA GLU A 169 -50.38 -17.22 -7.64
C GLU A 169 -48.87 -16.93 -7.64
N ASN A 170 -48.18 -17.11 -6.50
CA ASN A 170 -46.77 -16.71 -6.35
C ASN A 170 -45.86 -17.87 -5.93
N PHE A 171 -46.32 -19.12 -5.95
CA PHE A 171 -45.46 -20.30 -5.75
C PHE A 171 -45.54 -21.26 -6.93
N TYR A 172 -44.38 -21.69 -7.42
CA TYR A 172 -44.24 -22.55 -8.60
C TYR A 172 -43.31 -23.73 -8.33
N LEU A 173 -43.65 -24.89 -8.88
CA LEU A 173 -42.77 -26.06 -8.92
C LEU A 173 -41.83 -25.96 -10.11
N GLU A 174 -40.54 -25.94 -9.85
CA GLU A 174 -39.49 -25.68 -10.82
C GLU A 174 -39.00 -26.96 -11.51
N LEU A 175 -39.04 -26.96 -12.84
CA LEU A 175 -38.56 -28.03 -13.70
C LEU A 175 -37.27 -27.60 -14.41
N GLN A 176 -36.23 -28.44 -14.36
CA GLN A 176 -34.95 -28.19 -15.03
C GLN A 176 -34.59 -29.36 -15.94
N HIS A 177 -33.85 -29.12 -17.03
CA HIS A 177 -33.43 -30.19 -17.95
C HIS A 177 -31.93 -30.09 -18.25
N ASN A 178 -31.14 -30.53 -17.27
CA ASN A 178 -29.69 -30.34 -17.26
C ASN A 178 -28.93 -31.62 -17.68
N GLY A 179 -29.61 -32.60 -18.27
CA GLY A 179 -28.98 -33.86 -18.70
C GLY A 179 -28.63 -34.83 -17.55
N ILE A 180 -29.17 -34.60 -16.35
CA ILE A 180 -28.97 -35.41 -15.15
C ILE A 180 -30.17 -36.37 -15.00
N GLU A 181 -29.92 -37.66 -14.73
CA GLU A 181 -30.98 -38.68 -14.63
C GLU A 181 -31.92 -38.41 -13.44
N GLU A 182 -31.34 -38.06 -12.29
CA GLU A 182 -32.04 -37.68 -11.07
C GLU A 182 -33.00 -36.51 -11.31
N GLN A 183 -32.59 -35.53 -12.13
CA GLN A 183 -33.43 -34.39 -12.49
C GLN A 183 -34.64 -34.82 -13.33
N MET A 184 -34.47 -35.77 -14.27
CA MET A 184 -35.60 -36.27 -15.06
C MET A 184 -36.60 -37.02 -14.19
N LEU A 185 -36.13 -37.81 -13.22
CA LEU A 185 -36.98 -38.49 -12.24
C LEU A 185 -37.75 -37.49 -11.38
N VAL A 186 -37.07 -36.46 -10.86
CA VAL A 186 -37.69 -35.40 -10.05
C VAL A 186 -38.72 -34.64 -10.87
N ASN A 187 -38.45 -34.28 -12.13
CA ASN A 187 -39.42 -33.59 -12.97
C ASN A 187 -40.73 -34.37 -13.13
N GLN A 188 -40.65 -35.69 -13.32
CA GLN A 188 -41.86 -36.53 -13.42
C GLN A 188 -42.67 -36.50 -12.12
N LYS A 189 -41.99 -36.59 -10.96
CA LYS A 189 -42.64 -36.51 -9.64
C LYS A 189 -43.20 -35.12 -9.35
N LEU A 190 -42.52 -34.05 -9.75
CA LEU A 190 -43.01 -32.67 -9.63
C LEU A 190 -44.25 -32.44 -10.49
N MET A 191 -44.31 -33.00 -11.69
CA MET A 191 -45.53 -32.96 -12.52
C MET A 191 -46.70 -33.68 -11.86
N GLN A 192 -46.48 -34.84 -11.23
CA GLN A 192 -47.51 -35.53 -10.44
C GLN A 192 -47.97 -34.66 -9.27
N LEU A 193 -47.01 -34.08 -8.53
CA LEU A 193 -47.30 -33.22 -7.40
C LEU A 193 -48.09 -31.96 -7.80
N SER A 194 -47.78 -31.38 -8.96
CA SER A 194 -48.54 -30.26 -9.55
C SER A 194 -50.00 -30.63 -9.82
N VAL A 195 -50.26 -31.81 -10.38
CA VAL A 195 -51.64 -32.30 -10.60
C VAL A 195 -52.39 -32.52 -9.28
N GLU A 196 -51.71 -33.06 -8.26
CA GLU A 196 -52.33 -33.33 -6.96
C GLU A 196 -52.65 -32.06 -6.15
N THR A 197 -51.77 -31.06 -6.20
CA THR A 197 -51.84 -29.86 -5.35
C THR A 197 -52.45 -28.65 -6.06
N GLY A 198 -52.45 -28.66 -7.40
CA GLY A 198 -52.80 -27.52 -8.23
C GLY A 198 -51.71 -26.44 -8.30
N ILE A 199 -50.50 -26.69 -7.78
CA ILE A 199 -49.38 -25.74 -7.85
C ILE A 199 -48.86 -25.70 -9.31
N PRO A 200 -48.73 -24.51 -9.94
CA PRO A 200 -48.26 -24.40 -11.32
C PRO A 200 -46.78 -24.77 -11.47
N LEU A 201 -46.40 -25.23 -12.68
CA LEU A 201 -45.04 -25.58 -13.05
C LEU A 201 -44.32 -24.40 -13.72
N VAL A 202 -43.01 -24.30 -13.56
CA VAL A 202 -42.16 -23.32 -14.27
C VAL A 202 -40.88 -23.98 -14.76
N ALA A 203 -40.40 -23.66 -15.95
CA ALA A 203 -39.18 -24.22 -16.50
C ALA A 203 -37.99 -23.24 -16.37
N THR A 204 -36.84 -23.72 -15.91
CA THR A 204 -35.59 -22.95 -15.77
C THR A 204 -34.39 -23.80 -16.20
N ASN A 205 -33.17 -23.25 -16.12
CA ASN A 205 -31.95 -23.97 -16.50
C ASN A 205 -30.77 -23.76 -15.55
N ASP A 206 -30.98 -23.09 -14.42
CA ASP A 206 -29.94 -22.90 -13.39
C ASP A 206 -28.58 -22.44 -13.97
N VAL A 207 -28.61 -21.31 -14.67
CA VAL A 207 -27.50 -20.87 -15.52
C VAL A 207 -26.33 -20.41 -14.66
N HIS A 208 -25.13 -20.98 -14.84
CA HIS A 208 -23.90 -20.60 -14.14
C HIS A 208 -22.85 -19.97 -15.07
N TYR A 209 -22.95 -20.20 -16.39
CA TYR A 209 -21.99 -19.71 -17.37
C TYR A 209 -22.63 -19.37 -18.73
N LEU A 210 -21.92 -18.68 -19.62
CA LEU A 210 -22.50 -18.08 -20.83
C LEU A 210 -22.67 -19.07 -21.98
N LYS A 211 -21.64 -19.87 -22.25
CA LYS A 211 -21.59 -20.84 -23.34
C LYS A 211 -21.27 -22.22 -22.80
N ARG A 212 -21.71 -23.26 -23.51
CA ARG A 212 -21.41 -24.65 -23.14
C ARG A 212 -19.91 -24.92 -22.93
N ASP A 213 -19.06 -24.31 -23.77
CA ASP A 213 -17.60 -24.46 -23.71
C ASP A 213 -16.97 -23.84 -22.43
N ASP A 214 -17.70 -22.97 -21.72
CA ASP A 214 -17.22 -22.32 -20.50
C ASP A 214 -17.32 -23.25 -19.27
N ALA A 215 -17.92 -24.44 -19.40
CA ALA A 215 -18.11 -25.39 -18.30
C ALA A 215 -16.78 -25.75 -17.60
N LYS A 216 -15.69 -25.92 -18.38
CA LYS A 216 -14.36 -26.22 -17.82
C LYS A 216 -13.79 -25.03 -17.04
N ALA A 217 -14.02 -23.80 -17.51
CA ALA A 217 -13.58 -22.61 -16.80
C ALA A 217 -14.32 -22.45 -15.46
N GLN A 218 -15.60 -22.81 -15.43
CA GLN A 218 -16.41 -22.83 -14.23
C GLN A 218 -15.95 -23.90 -13.23
N GLU A 219 -15.62 -25.11 -13.70
CA GLU A 219 -15.03 -26.15 -12.83
C GLU A 219 -13.70 -25.69 -12.20
N ILE A 220 -12.86 -25.03 -12.98
CA ILE A 220 -11.59 -24.44 -12.50
C ILE A 220 -11.87 -23.36 -11.45
N LEU A 221 -12.87 -22.51 -11.65
CA LEU A 221 -13.29 -21.51 -10.66
C LEU A 221 -13.69 -22.17 -9.32
N MET A 222 -14.45 -23.27 -9.37
CA MET A 222 -14.82 -24.02 -8.16
C MET A 222 -13.58 -24.61 -7.46
N CYS A 223 -12.61 -25.13 -8.21
CA CYS A 223 -11.35 -25.61 -7.66
C CYS A 223 -10.56 -24.49 -6.97
N ILE A 224 -10.51 -23.29 -7.59
CA ILE A 224 -9.88 -22.10 -7.00
C ILE A 224 -10.50 -21.77 -5.64
N GLN A 225 -11.83 -21.78 -5.54
CA GLN A 225 -12.57 -21.40 -4.33
C GLN A 225 -12.54 -22.46 -3.22
N THR A 226 -12.52 -23.73 -3.60
CA THR A 226 -12.42 -24.86 -2.65
C THR A 226 -10.98 -25.19 -2.26
N ALA A 227 -10.00 -24.43 -2.79
CA ALA A 227 -8.57 -24.66 -2.61
C ALA A 227 -8.12 -26.09 -3.02
N LYS A 228 -8.75 -26.64 -4.05
CA LYS A 228 -8.45 -27.94 -4.65
C LYS A 228 -7.89 -27.78 -6.07
N THR A 229 -7.48 -28.89 -6.65
CA THR A 229 -6.99 -29.01 -8.02
C THR A 229 -7.90 -29.89 -8.86
N ILE A 230 -7.80 -29.79 -10.19
CA ILE A 230 -8.56 -30.63 -11.11
C ILE A 230 -8.16 -32.12 -11.03
N GLU A 231 -6.99 -32.40 -10.45
CA GLU A 231 -6.49 -33.77 -10.22
C GLU A 231 -7.10 -34.42 -8.97
N ASP A 232 -7.67 -33.63 -8.06
CA ASP A 232 -8.30 -34.15 -6.85
C ASP A 232 -9.61 -34.90 -7.19
N GLU A 233 -9.70 -36.17 -6.76
CA GLU A 233 -10.86 -37.03 -7.04
C GLU A 233 -12.11 -36.61 -6.27
N ASP A 234 -11.94 -36.03 -5.08
CA ASP A 234 -13.01 -35.59 -4.19
C ASP A 234 -13.35 -34.09 -4.37
N ARG A 235 -12.92 -33.49 -5.49
CA ARG A 235 -13.22 -32.08 -5.81
C ARG A 235 -14.70 -31.87 -6.08
N MET A 236 -15.17 -30.65 -5.82
CA MET A 236 -16.52 -30.26 -6.17
C MET A 236 -16.60 -30.04 -7.69
N GLN A 237 -17.49 -30.76 -8.36
CA GLN A 237 -17.73 -30.65 -9.80
C GLN A 237 -19.22 -30.86 -10.08
N PHE A 238 -19.73 -30.20 -11.12
CA PHE A 238 -21.04 -30.52 -11.67
C PHE A 238 -20.92 -31.74 -12.59
N SER A 239 -21.90 -32.66 -12.52
CA SER A 239 -21.95 -33.85 -13.37
C SER A 239 -22.37 -33.56 -14.81
N THR A 240 -22.55 -32.28 -15.18
CA THR A 240 -23.11 -31.84 -16.45
C THR A 240 -22.44 -30.58 -17.00
N ASP A 241 -22.45 -30.44 -18.33
CA ASP A 241 -22.01 -29.25 -19.06
C ASP A 241 -23.19 -28.35 -19.51
N GLN A 242 -24.42 -28.63 -19.06
CA GLN A 242 -25.66 -28.02 -19.55
C GLN A 242 -26.12 -26.75 -18.81
N LEU A 243 -25.37 -26.25 -17.82
CA LEU A 243 -25.71 -25.07 -17.00
C LEU A 243 -25.34 -23.74 -17.68
N TYR A 244 -25.42 -23.68 -19.01
CA TYR A 244 -25.16 -22.45 -19.78
C TYR A 244 -26.44 -21.71 -20.16
N LEU A 245 -26.32 -20.46 -20.63
CA LEU A 245 -27.45 -19.69 -21.14
C LEU A 245 -28.04 -20.29 -22.44
N LYS A 246 -29.00 -21.21 -22.30
CA LYS A 246 -29.71 -21.86 -23.40
C LYS A 246 -30.60 -20.88 -24.18
N SER A 247 -30.80 -21.18 -25.47
CA SER A 247 -31.71 -20.39 -26.32
C SER A 247 -33.17 -20.77 -26.07
N PRO A 248 -34.14 -19.87 -26.32
CA PRO A 248 -35.57 -20.22 -26.27
C PRO A 248 -35.89 -21.47 -27.09
N LYS A 249 -35.33 -21.61 -28.30
CA LYS A 249 -35.50 -22.80 -29.14
C LYS A 249 -35.15 -24.09 -28.40
N THR A 250 -33.97 -24.13 -27.78
CA THR A 250 -33.47 -25.29 -27.03
C THR A 250 -34.37 -25.61 -25.84
N MET A 251 -34.84 -24.59 -25.11
CA MET A 251 -35.76 -24.79 -23.99
C MET A 251 -37.11 -25.36 -24.46
N TRP A 252 -37.66 -24.85 -25.55
CA TRP A 252 -38.90 -25.37 -26.15
C TRP A 252 -38.77 -26.82 -26.66
N GLU A 253 -37.60 -27.21 -27.18
CA GLU A 253 -37.31 -28.59 -27.56
C GLU A 253 -37.22 -29.51 -26.34
N GLN A 254 -36.53 -29.08 -25.28
CA GLN A 254 -36.33 -29.87 -24.06
C GLN A 254 -37.61 -30.06 -23.23
N PHE A 255 -38.50 -29.06 -23.22
CA PHE A 255 -39.75 -29.07 -22.46
C PHE A 255 -41.01 -29.21 -23.33
N HIS A 256 -40.89 -29.80 -24.52
CA HIS A 256 -42.01 -29.97 -25.46
C HIS A 256 -43.23 -30.71 -24.85
N TYR A 257 -43.01 -31.54 -23.83
CA TYR A 257 -44.05 -32.27 -23.09
C TYR A 257 -44.78 -31.42 -22.03
N CYS A 258 -44.26 -30.24 -21.68
CA CYS A 258 -44.89 -29.32 -20.73
C CYS A 258 -44.76 -27.84 -21.17
N PRO A 259 -45.41 -27.42 -22.26
CA PRO A 259 -45.35 -26.04 -22.75
C PRO A 259 -45.75 -24.98 -21.72
N GLN A 260 -46.70 -25.30 -20.85
CA GLN A 260 -47.19 -24.41 -19.79
C GLN A 260 -46.07 -23.95 -18.84
N ALA A 261 -45.09 -24.80 -18.56
CA ALA A 261 -43.95 -24.44 -17.71
C ALA A 261 -43.10 -23.32 -18.33
N LEU A 262 -42.94 -23.33 -19.66
CA LEU A 262 -42.24 -22.27 -20.41
C LEU A 262 -43.07 -20.99 -20.49
N GLU A 263 -44.38 -21.10 -20.74
CA GLU A 263 -45.30 -19.95 -20.76
C GLU A 263 -45.34 -19.22 -19.42
N ASN A 264 -45.31 -19.98 -18.31
CA ASN A 264 -45.25 -19.41 -16.96
C ASN A 264 -43.98 -18.59 -16.71
N THR A 265 -42.87 -18.85 -17.41
CA THR A 265 -41.66 -18.00 -17.29
C THR A 265 -41.93 -16.57 -17.75
N VAL A 266 -42.63 -16.43 -18.87
CA VAL A 266 -43.01 -15.14 -19.45
C VAL A 266 -44.06 -14.46 -18.57
N LYS A 267 -45.02 -15.24 -18.04
CA LYS A 267 -46.01 -14.72 -17.09
C LYS A 267 -45.37 -14.13 -15.84
N ILE A 268 -44.45 -14.86 -15.20
CA ILE A 268 -43.72 -14.38 -14.02
C ILE A 268 -42.90 -13.14 -14.37
N ALA A 269 -42.19 -13.15 -15.50
CA ALA A 269 -41.44 -12.00 -15.99
C ALA A 269 -42.33 -10.75 -16.19
N GLN A 270 -43.57 -10.91 -16.65
CA GLN A 270 -44.54 -9.82 -16.78
C GLN A 270 -45.03 -9.32 -15.41
N MET A 271 -45.24 -10.22 -14.45
CA MET A 271 -45.67 -9.88 -13.08
C MET A 271 -44.61 -9.11 -12.28
N CYS A 272 -43.32 -9.28 -12.58
CA CYS A 272 -42.25 -8.61 -11.86
C CYS A 272 -42.03 -7.18 -12.38
N ASP A 273 -42.19 -6.18 -11.53
CA ASP A 273 -41.93 -4.77 -11.85
C ASP A 273 -41.30 -4.06 -10.64
N VAL A 274 -39.96 -4.03 -10.61
CA VAL A 274 -39.18 -3.32 -9.60
C VAL A 274 -38.51 -2.12 -10.24
N GLN A 275 -38.66 -0.95 -9.62
CA GLN A 275 -37.99 0.28 -10.06
C GLN A 275 -36.99 0.74 -9.00
N LEU A 276 -35.72 0.86 -9.38
CA LEU A 276 -34.70 1.45 -8.52
C LEU A 276 -34.64 2.97 -8.76
N GLU A 277 -34.75 3.74 -7.68
CA GLU A 277 -34.54 5.19 -7.67
C GLU A 277 -33.05 5.49 -7.50
N PHE A 278 -32.49 6.32 -8.37
CA PHE A 278 -31.09 6.78 -8.28
C PHE A 278 -31.05 8.29 -8.07
N GLY A 279 -30.06 8.78 -7.32
CA GLY A 279 -29.84 10.22 -7.11
C GLY A 279 -30.76 10.91 -6.09
N LYS A 280 -31.64 10.17 -5.41
CA LYS A 280 -32.42 10.66 -4.26
C LYS A 280 -31.59 10.48 -2.99
N LEU A 281 -31.36 11.56 -2.25
CA LEU A 281 -30.52 11.53 -1.06
C LEU A 281 -31.28 10.98 0.15
N HIS A 282 -30.66 10.03 0.85
CA HIS A 282 -31.14 9.41 2.09
C HIS A 282 -30.30 9.88 3.29
N LEU A 283 -30.31 11.19 3.56
CA LEU A 283 -29.54 11.77 4.66
C LEU A 283 -30.19 11.46 6.03
N PRO A 284 -29.40 11.17 7.08
CA PRO A 284 -29.88 11.18 8.46
C PRO A 284 -30.25 12.59 8.87
N LYS A 285 -31.24 12.72 9.75
CA LYS A 285 -31.49 13.97 10.46
C LYS A 285 -30.60 14.04 11.70
N PHE A 286 -30.09 15.21 12.01
CA PHE A 286 -29.34 15.43 13.23
C PHE A 286 -30.27 15.97 14.33
N ASP A 287 -30.35 15.27 15.45
CA ASP A 287 -31.14 15.71 16.59
C ASP A 287 -30.41 16.88 17.29
N VAL A 288 -30.99 18.07 17.21
CA VAL A 288 -30.42 19.28 17.81
C VAL A 288 -31.01 19.55 19.20
N PRO A 289 -30.22 20.12 20.13
CA PRO A 289 -30.73 20.52 21.44
C PRO A 289 -31.88 21.53 21.37
N ASP A 290 -32.79 21.46 22.34
CA ASP A 290 -33.90 22.41 22.55
C ASP A 290 -34.87 22.59 21.36
N ASP A 291 -34.98 21.59 20.48
CA ASP A 291 -35.82 21.63 19.27
C ASP A 291 -35.53 22.84 18.36
N LYS A 292 -34.31 23.38 18.40
CA LYS A 292 -33.86 24.44 17.49
C LYS A 292 -33.96 24.00 16.03
N ASP A 293 -33.95 24.97 15.10
CA ASP A 293 -33.74 24.65 13.69
C ASP A 293 -32.27 24.26 13.45
N ALA A 294 -32.04 23.19 12.70
CA ALA A 294 -30.70 22.65 12.46
C ALA A 294 -29.76 23.68 11.80
N TYR A 295 -30.28 24.55 10.94
CA TYR A 295 -29.48 25.58 10.28
C TYR A 295 -29.08 26.68 11.26
N GLU A 296 -29.99 27.12 12.13
CA GLU A 296 -29.65 28.10 13.18
C GLU A 296 -28.62 27.53 14.18
N TYR A 297 -28.74 26.24 14.53
CA TYR A 297 -27.74 25.57 15.38
C TYR A 297 -26.36 25.49 14.71
N LEU A 298 -26.29 25.08 13.44
CA LEU A 298 -25.05 25.07 12.66
C LEU A 298 -24.40 26.47 12.62
N LYS A 299 -25.21 27.50 12.41
CA LYS A 299 -24.77 28.88 12.34
C LYS A 299 -24.22 29.38 13.68
N ASP A 300 -24.88 29.07 14.79
CA ASP A 300 -24.41 29.39 16.15
C ASP A 300 -23.00 28.80 16.39
N LEU A 301 -22.81 27.51 16.06
CA LEU A 301 -21.53 26.81 16.18
C LEU A 301 -20.43 27.43 15.30
N CYS A 302 -20.76 27.75 14.05
CA CYS A 302 -19.81 28.40 13.15
C CYS A 302 -19.38 29.78 13.68
N MET A 303 -20.29 30.54 14.27
CA MET A 303 -19.99 31.86 14.82
C MET A 303 -19.08 31.78 16.05
N GLU A 304 -19.32 30.82 16.94
CA GLU A 304 -18.40 30.53 18.05
C GLU A 304 -17.01 30.13 17.54
N GLY A 305 -16.97 29.23 16.55
CA GLY A 305 -15.75 28.81 15.87
C GLY A 305 -14.98 29.97 15.23
N PHE A 306 -15.68 30.87 14.53
CA PHE A 306 -15.11 32.04 13.89
C PHE A 306 -14.46 32.97 14.92
N ARG A 307 -15.14 33.25 16.04
CA ARG A 307 -14.58 34.08 17.14
C ARG A 307 -13.31 33.49 17.74
N ARG A 308 -13.21 32.16 17.81
CA ARG A 308 -12.03 31.45 18.32
C ARG A 308 -10.87 31.46 17.33
N ARG A 309 -11.13 31.27 16.03
CA ARG A 309 -10.11 31.13 14.99
C ARG A 309 -9.61 32.48 14.43
N TYR A 310 -10.45 33.51 14.44
CA TYR A 310 -10.13 34.86 13.94
C TYR A 310 -10.30 35.92 15.06
N PRO A 311 -9.51 35.88 16.15
CA PRO A 311 -9.66 36.81 17.27
C PRO A 311 -9.35 38.26 16.87
N SER A 312 -8.48 38.50 15.88
CA SER A 312 -8.15 39.84 15.39
C SER A 312 -9.33 40.55 14.69
N SER A 313 -10.34 39.79 14.26
CA SER A 313 -11.59 40.32 13.70
C SER A 313 -12.58 40.76 14.81
N GLN A 314 -12.29 40.54 16.09
CA GLN A 314 -13.18 40.89 17.22
C GLN A 314 -13.34 42.39 17.47
N GLY A 315 -12.41 43.24 17.01
CA GLY A 315 -12.55 44.70 17.13
C GLY A 315 -13.82 45.27 16.47
N TYR A 316 -14.55 44.44 15.72
CA TYR A 316 -15.67 44.83 14.86
C TYR A 316 -17.04 44.22 15.29
N LEU A 317 -17.11 43.42 16.36
CA LEU A 317 -18.35 42.78 16.82
C LEU A 317 -18.80 43.32 18.18
N ILE A 318 -19.37 44.53 18.21
CA ILE A 318 -20.09 45.07 19.38
C ILE A 318 -21.59 45.10 19.06
N GLY A 319 -22.34 44.17 19.67
CA GLY A 319 -23.80 44.09 19.55
C GLY A 319 -24.34 42.80 20.16
N GLN A 320 -24.61 42.83 21.47
CA GLN A 320 -25.31 41.75 22.17
C GLN A 320 -26.81 41.85 21.88
N ASP A 321 -27.29 41.23 20.80
CA ASP A 321 -28.71 40.89 20.67
C ASP A 321 -28.88 39.64 19.81
N SER A 322 -29.44 38.59 20.41
CA SER A 322 -29.58 37.23 19.86
C SER A 322 -30.67 37.09 18.77
N ASN A 323 -31.26 38.19 18.30
CA ASN A 323 -32.46 38.19 17.44
C ASN A 323 -32.43 39.18 16.27
N CYS A 324 -31.30 39.77 15.92
CA CYS A 324 -31.22 40.70 14.79
C CYS A 324 -30.76 40.01 13.49
N ASN A 325 -31.46 40.31 12.39
CA ASN A 325 -31.00 39.99 11.03
C ASN A 325 -29.60 40.57 10.79
N PHE A 326 -28.69 39.76 10.25
CA PHE A 326 -27.27 40.08 10.06
C PHE A 326 -27.01 41.27 9.13
N SER A 327 -27.99 41.67 8.31
CA SER A 327 -27.92 42.89 7.50
C SER A 327 -27.96 44.21 8.30
N GLN A 328 -28.07 44.15 9.62
CA GLN A 328 -28.17 45.33 10.50
C GLN A 328 -27.09 45.42 11.60
N MET A 329 -26.08 44.55 11.63
CA MET A 329 -24.94 44.74 12.54
C MET A 329 -24.03 45.86 12.00
N THR A 330 -24.23 47.07 12.51
CA THR A 330 -23.54 48.30 12.10
C THR A 330 -22.31 48.60 12.96
N LEU A 331 -21.28 49.13 12.31
CA LEU A 331 -20.08 49.72 12.91
C LEU A 331 -20.44 50.96 13.73
N GLU A 332 -20.00 51.05 14.99
CA GLU A 332 -19.77 52.36 15.62
C GLU A 332 -18.35 52.81 15.27
N ASP A 333 -18.28 53.83 14.42
CA ASP A 333 -17.07 54.40 13.88
C ASP A 333 -16.39 55.31 14.92
N THR A 334 -15.23 54.91 15.46
CA THR A 334 -14.36 55.82 16.25
C THR A 334 -13.63 56.85 15.38
N THR A 335 -13.86 56.88 14.07
CA THR A 335 -13.17 57.76 13.11
C THR A 335 -14.08 58.59 12.21
N GLY A 336 -15.33 58.87 12.59
CA GLY A 336 -16.11 60.00 12.02
C GLY A 336 -16.21 60.08 10.49
N SER A 337 -16.07 58.99 9.76
CA SER A 337 -16.24 58.89 8.31
C SER A 337 -17.05 57.63 8.00
N GLY A 338 -18.37 57.80 7.93
CA GLY A 338 -19.38 56.73 7.82
C GLY A 338 -19.33 55.89 6.54
N SER A 339 -18.26 55.13 6.34
CA SER A 339 -18.14 54.06 5.34
C SER A 339 -18.18 52.70 6.04
N VAL A 340 -19.17 51.88 5.67
CA VAL A 340 -19.37 50.53 6.18
C VAL A 340 -18.28 49.61 5.60
N VAL A 341 -17.46 48.99 6.43
CA VAL A 341 -16.48 47.96 6.03
C VAL A 341 -16.85 46.64 6.72
N SER A 342 -17.45 45.72 5.98
CA SER A 342 -17.70 44.34 6.37
C SER A 342 -16.40 43.51 6.35
N ASP A 343 -16.23 42.57 7.29
CA ASP A 343 -15.07 41.66 7.29
C ASP A 343 -15.21 40.64 6.12
N PRO A 344 -14.28 40.61 5.15
CA PRO A 344 -14.34 39.68 4.02
C PRO A 344 -14.40 38.20 4.42
N ASN A 345 -13.86 37.84 5.59
CA ASN A 345 -13.90 36.46 6.10
C ASN A 345 -15.31 36.10 6.59
N LEU A 346 -16.01 37.07 7.19
CA LEU A 346 -17.39 36.90 7.64
C LEU A 346 -18.34 36.79 6.43
N GLU A 347 -18.12 37.61 5.39
CA GLU A 347 -18.87 37.50 4.13
C GLU A 347 -18.71 36.11 3.49
N ARG A 348 -17.48 35.56 3.50
CA ARG A 348 -17.23 34.20 3.03
C ARG A 348 -17.96 33.16 3.86
N LEU A 349 -17.99 33.29 5.18
CA LEU A 349 -18.71 32.38 6.07
C LEU A 349 -20.22 32.39 5.79
N GLU A 350 -20.82 33.58 5.63
CA GLU A 350 -22.25 33.72 5.33
C GLU A 350 -22.61 33.16 3.94
N TYR A 351 -21.75 33.38 2.95
CA TYR A 351 -21.90 32.78 1.62
C TYR A 351 -21.92 31.25 1.69
N GLU A 352 -20.93 30.64 2.36
CA GLU A 352 -20.84 29.18 2.48
C GLU A 352 -22.04 28.60 3.23
N LEU A 353 -22.46 29.21 4.36
CA LEU A 353 -23.65 28.79 5.10
C LEU A 353 -24.92 28.84 4.23
N THR A 354 -25.07 29.90 3.42
CA THR A 354 -26.21 30.04 2.51
C THR A 354 -26.22 28.93 1.46
N VAL A 355 -25.07 28.62 0.86
CA VAL A 355 -24.96 27.54 -0.14
C VAL A 355 -25.25 26.18 0.50
N ILE A 356 -24.70 25.90 1.69
CA ILE A 356 -24.95 24.65 2.43
C ILE A 356 -26.44 24.46 2.72
N ARG A 357 -27.14 25.54 3.12
CA ARG A 357 -28.58 25.53 3.34
C ARG A 357 -29.36 25.26 2.05
N GLN A 358 -29.04 25.98 0.98
CA GLN A 358 -29.72 25.84 -0.31
C GLN A 358 -29.57 24.43 -0.90
N MET A 359 -28.44 23.78 -0.66
CA MET A 359 -28.17 22.43 -1.16
C MET A 359 -28.65 21.31 -0.22
N GLY A 360 -29.14 21.64 0.98
CA GLY A 360 -29.71 20.66 1.92
C GLY A 360 -28.68 19.82 2.67
N TYR A 361 -27.47 20.36 2.92
CA TYR A 361 -26.39 19.63 3.60
C TYR A 361 -26.15 20.05 5.06
N VAL A 362 -27.12 20.74 5.67
CA VAL A 362 -27.02 21.22 7.05
C VAL A 362 -26.80 20.06 8.03
N ASP A 363 -27.68 19.05 7.99
CA ASP A 363 -27.56 17.86 8.85
C ASP A 363 -26.24 17.12 8.62
N TYR A 364 -25.78 17.03 7.38
CA TYR A 364 -24.50 16.39 7.04
C TYR A 364 -23.32 17.06 7.77
N PHE A 365 -23.24 18.39 7.74
CA PHE A 365 -22.18 19.11 8.46
C PHE A 365 -22.27 18.94 9.97
N LEU A 366 -23.47 18.88 10.54
CA LEU A 366 -23.68 18.64 11.97
C LEU A 366 -23.27 17.22 12.38
N ILE A 367 -23.61 16.20 11.58
CA ILE A 367 -23.18 14.81 11.80
C ILE A 367 -21.66 14.74 11.80
N VAL A 368 -21.01 15.36 10.80
CA VAL A 368 -19.54 15.38 10.68
C VAL A 368 -18.87 16.11 11.85
N TRP A 369 -19.37 17.29 12.19
CA TRP A 369 -18.91 18.04 13.35
C TRP A 369 -18.98 17.23 14.64
N ASP A 370 -20.08 16.49 14.84
CA ASP A 370 -20.39 15.81 16.08
C ASP A 370 -19.42 14.66 16.41
N PHE A 371 -19.14 13.75 15.48
CA PHE A 371 -18.21 12.67 15.77
C PHE A 371 -16.74 13.14 15.79
N ILE A 372 -16.39 14.22 15.07
CA ILE A 372 -15.06 14.86 15.19
C ILE A 372 -14.91 15.50 16.57
N ARG A 373 -15.95 16.19 17.04
CA ARG A 373 -16.00 16.74 18.40
C ARG A 373 -15.82 15.63 19.44
N TYR A 374 -16.58 14.54 19.32
CA TYR A 374 -16.43 13.38 20.20
C TYR A 374 -15.00 12.83 20.20
N ALA A 375 -14.40 12.67 19.01
CA ALA A 375 -13.02 12.20 18.89
C ALA A 375 -12.04 13.14 19.63
N LYS A 376 -12.13 14.45 19.39
CA LYS A 376 -11.28 15.45 20.06
C LYS A 376 -11.48 15.49 21.58
N GLU A 377 -12.72 15.44 22.06
CA GLU A 377 -13.06 15.43 23.50
C GLU A 377 -12.58 14.15 24.22
N ASN A 378 -12.46 13.02 23.51
CA ASN A 378 -11.99 11.74 24.07
C ASN A 378 -10.49 11.47 23.78
N GLY A 379 -9.73 12.50 23.38
CA GLY A 379 -8.30 12.41 23.11
C GLY A 379 -7.93 11.51 21.93
N ILE A 380 -8.84 11.33 20.96
CA ILE A 380 -8.59 10.62 19.71
C ILE A 380 -8.09 11.66 18.70
N MET A 381 -6.83 11.52 18.25
CA MET A 381 -6.26 12.45 17.27
C MET A 381 -6.99 12.37 15.93
N VAL A 382 -7.31 13.55 15.40
CA VAL A 382 -7.96 13.77 14.12
C VAL A 382 -7.02 14.58 13.24
N GLY A 383 -6.89 14.19 11.96
CA GLY A 383 -6.09 14.92 10.99
C GLY A 383 -6.64 16.31 10.69
N PRO A 384 -5.84 17.19 10.08
CA PRO A 384 -6.24 18.57 9.80
C PRO A 384 -7.25 18.71 8.65
N GLY A 385 -7.63 17.59 8.02
CA GLY A 385 -8.59 17.50 6.91
C GLY A 385 -8.00 16.75 5.73
N ARG A 386 -8.85 16.28 4.82
CA ARG A 386 -8.44 15.62 3.57
C ARG A 386 -9.29 16.09 2.40
N GLY A 387 -8.68 16.07 1.22
CA GLY A 387 -9.39 16.37 -0.02
C GLY A 387 -9.75 17.85 -0.11
N SER A 388 -10.90 18.14 -0.72
CA SER A 388 -11.36 19.51 -0.90
C SER A 388 -12.00 20.14 0.34
N ALA A 389 -12.33 19.35 1.38
CA ALA A 389 -13.02 19.85 2.58
C ALA A 389 -12.27 21.00 3.28
N ALA A 390 -10.94 21.01 3.21
CA ALA A 390 -10.10 22.09 3.74
C ALA A 390 -10.32 23.46 3.04
N GLY A 391 -11.03 23.51 1.91
CA GLY A 391 -11.40 24.76 1.24
C GLY A 391 -12.60 25.51 1.83
N SER A 392 -13.27 24.96 2.85
CA SER A 392 -14.44 25.55 3.49
C SER A 392 -14.09 26.25 4.81
N ILE A 393 -14.48 27.53 4.93
CA ILE A 393 -14.37 28.27 6.19
C ILE A 393 -15.38 27.74 7.22
N VAL A 394 -16.54 27.24 6.79
CA VAL A 394 -17.51 26.56 7.68
C VAL A 394 -16.88 25.33 8.32
N ALA A 395 -16.23 24.47 7.53
CA ALA A 395 -15.54 23.29 8.06
C ALA A 395 -14.41 23.67 9.05
N TYR A 396 -13.67 24.73 8.75
CA TYR A 396 -12.60 25.23 9.62
C TYR A 396 -13.13 25.80 10.96
N CYS A 397 -14.22 26.57 10.92
CA CYS A 397 -14.85 27.14 12.11
C CYS A 397 -15.43 26.06 13.03
N LEU A 398 -16.08 25.04 12.45
CA LEU A 398 -16.57 23.87 13.19
C LEU A 398 -15.44 23.00 13.76
N GLY A 399 -14.20 23.19 13.29
CA GLY A 399 -13.07 22.34 13.66
C GLY A 399 -13.10 20.97 13.01
N ILE A 400 -13.86 20.81 11.91
CA ILE A 400 -13.82 19.66 11.01
C ILE A 400 -12.46 19.62 10.31
N THR A 401 -11.97 20.79 9.89
CA THR A 401 -10.61 20.97 9.36
C THR A 401 -9.81 21.91 10.28
N ASN A 402 -8.49 21.78 10.25
CA ASN A 402 -7.56 22.64 11.01
C ASN A 402 -6.68 23.50 10.08
N VAL A 403 -6.96 23.52 8.76
CA VAL A 403 -6.26 24.36 7.78
C VAL A 403 -7.07 25.61 7.50
N ASP A 404 -6.46 26.79 7.62
CA ASP A 404 -7.10 28.07 7.32
C ASP A 404 -7.27 28.26 5.80
N PRO A 405 -8.50 28.20 5.26
CA PRO A 405 -8.73 28.32 3.83
C PRO A 405 -8.41 29.71 3.28
N ILE A 406 -8.48 30.76 4.11
CA ILE A 406 -8.22 32.13 3.68
C ILE A 406 -6.72 32.34 3.52
N ARG A 407 -5.93 31.97 4.53
CA ARG A 407 -4.45 32.07 4.51
C ARG A 407 -3.86 31.39 3.28
N TYR A 408 -4.32 30.18 2.97
CA TYR A 408 -3.78 29.38 1.86
C TYR A 408 -4.52 29.60 0.53
N GLN A 409 -5.46 30.55 0.46
CA GLN A 409 -6.25 30.87 -0.74
C GLN A 409 -6.97 29.64 -1.34
N LEU A 410 -7.58 28.83 -0.47
CA LEU A 410 -8.33 27.63 -0.85
C LEU A 410 -9.76 27.99 -1.30
N ILE A 411 -10.30 27.21 -2.23
CA ILE A 411 -11.55 27.54 -2.94
C ILE A 411 -12.69 26.62 -2.46
N PHE A 412 -13.78 27.20 -1.96
CA PHE A 412 -14.96 26.47 -1.48
C PHE A 412 -15.69 25.75 -2.60
N GLU A 413 -15.83 26.36 -3.78
CA GLU A 413 -16.55 25.81 -4.92
C GLU A 413 -15.90 24.54 -5.48
N ARG A 414 -14.63 24.30 -5.13
CA ARG A 414 -13.95 23.03 -5.43
C ARG A 414 -14.42 21.89 -4.52
N PHE A 415 -14.84 22.21 -3.30
CA PHE A 415 -15.47 21.29 -2.36
C PHE A 415 -16.96 21.14 -2.67
N LEU A 416 -17.68 22.26 -2.73
CA LEU A 416 -19.13 22.27 -2.82
C LEU A 416 -19.55 23.33 -3.83
N ASN A 417 -19.98 22.87 -5.00
CA ASN A 417 -20.25 23.72 -6.15
C ASN A 417 -21.76 24.06 -6.22
N PRO A 418 -22.17 25.34 -6.06
CA PRO A 418 -23.59 25.71 -6.08
C PRO A 418 -24.25 25.47 -7.45
N GLU A 419 -23.48 25.45 -8.54
CA GLU A 419 -23.98 25.20 -9.89
C GLU A 419 -24.15 23.70 -10.19
N ARG A 420 -23.75 22.82 -9.26
CA ARG A 420 -23.92 21.37 -9.37
C ARG A 420 -24.26 20.77 -8.01
N ILE A 421 -25.50 20.33 -7.86
CA ILE A 421 -25.93 19.53 -6.71
C ILE A 421 -25.28 18.14 -6.81
N SER A 422 -24.19 17.97 -6.08
CA SER A 422 -23.56 16.67 -5.82
C SER A 422 -23.22 16.56 -4.35
N MET A 423 -23.24 15.34 -3.83
CA MET A 423 -22.96 15.06 -2.44
C MET A 423 -21.52 15.49 -2.08
N PRO A 424 -21.32 16.28 -1.02
CA PRO A 424 -19.99 16.56 -0.51
C PRO A 424 -19.40 15.31 0.13
N ASP A 425 -18.09 15.14 -0.02
CA ASP A 425 -17.33 14.04 0.54
C ASP A 425 -16.25 14.60 1.48
N ILE A 426 -16.47 14.46 2.78
CA ILE A 426 -15.54 14.86 3.83
C ILE A 426 -14.87 13.60 4.37
N ASP A 427 -13.70 13.30 3.81
CA ASP A 427 -12.83 12.24 4.31
C ASP A 427 -12.06 12.74 5.54
N ILE A 428 -11.94 11.89 6.56
CA ILE A 428 -11.29 12.27 7.82
C ILE A 428 -10.30 11.19 8.24
N ASP A 429 -9.11 11.64 8.59
CA ASP A 429 -8.04 10.81 9.13
C ASP A 429 -8.14 10.76 10.66
N PHE A 430 -8.19 9.55 11.22
CA PHE A 430 -8.10 9.29 12.66
C PHE A 430 -6.83 8.49 12.97
N CYS A 431 -6.38 8.50 14.23
CA CYS A 431 -5.36 7.53 14.64
C CYS A 431 -5.89 6.09 14.44
N PHE A 432 -5.11 5.25 13.76
CA PHE A 432 -5.60 3.96 13.27
C PHE A 432 -6.02 2.98 14.38
N GLU A 433 -5.44 3.10 15.57
CA GLU A 433 -5.71 2.23 16.72
C GLU A 433 -7.06 2.52 17.39
N ARG A 434 -7.46 3.80 17.47
CA ARG A 434 -8.67 4.22 18.21
C ARG A 434 -9.82 4.66 17.31
N ARG A 435 -9.69 4.52 15.98
CA ARG A 435 -10.78 4.81 15.04
C ARG A 435 -12.05 3.97 15.29
N GLY A 436 -11.88 2.75 15.82
CA GLY A 436 -13.00 1.89 16.19
C GLY A 436 -13.93 2.53 17.21
N GLU A 437 -13.38 3.28 18.18
CA GLU A 437 -14.17 3.98 19.21
C GLU A 437 -15.08 5.06 18.60
N VAL A 438 -14.66 5.70 17.51
CA VAL A 438 -15.47 6.70 16.80
C VAL A 438 -16.61 6.01 16.03
N ILE A 439 -16.32 4.87 15.39
CA ILE A 439 -17.33 4.06 14.71
C ILE A 439 -18.37 3.57 15.73
N ASP A 440 -17.91 3.07 16.89
CA ASP A 440 -18.78 2.61 17.97
C ASP A 440 -19.68 3.74 18.50
N TYR A 441 -19.15 4.96 18.63
CA TYR A 441 -19.94 6.15 18.99
C TYR A 441 -21.03 6.43 17.96
N VAL A 442 -20.71 6.41 16.67
CA VAL A 442 -21.67 6.62 15.58
C VAL A 442 -22.75 5.53 15.60
N VAL A 443 -22.37 4.26 15.81
CA VAL A 443 -23.30 3.13 15.94
C VAL A 443 -24.24 3.32 17.15
N GLN A 444 -23.71 3.76 18.29
CA GLN A 444 -24.51 4.03 19.49
C GLN A 444 -25.48 5.21 19.30
N LYS A 445 -25.03 6.27 18.62
CA LYS A 445 -25.81 7.48 18.43
C LYS A 445 -26.94 7.32 17.42
N TYR A 446 -26.67 6.71 16.25
CA TYR A 446 -27.64 6.60 15.16
C TYR A 446 -28.41 5.27 15.15
N GLY A 447 -27.92 4.25 15.87
CA GLY A 447 -28.54 2.93 15.96
C GLY A 447 -27.83 1.86 15.13
N LYS A 448 -27.76 0.64 15.68
CA LYS A 448 -27.05 -0.51 15.08
C LYS A 448 -27.63 -0.97 13.74
N ASP A 449 -28.93 -0.74 13.51
CA ASP A 449 -29.64 -1.04 12.27
C ASP A 449 -29.48 0.05 11.20
N ARG A 450 -28.93 1.22 11.58
CA ARG A 450 -28.79 2.40 10.70
C ARG A 450 -27.35 2.73 10.33
N VAL A 451 -26.39 1.99 10.88
CA VAL A 451 -24.95 2.16 10.63
C VAL A 451 -24.36 0.81 10.24
N ALA A 452 -23.66 0.77 9.10
CA ALA A 452 -22.93 -0.42 8.64
C ALA A 452 -21.65 -0.01 7.93
N GLN A 453 -20.65 -0.88 7.94
CA GLN A 453 -19.45 -0.69 7.12
C GLN A 453 -19.76 -0.97 5.64
N ILE A 454 -18.89 -0.57 4.73
CA ILE A 454 -19.06 -0.81 3.29
C ILE A 454 -18.33 -2.08 2.90
N ILE A 455 -18.91 -2.92 2.03
CA ILE A 455 -18.21 -4.07 1.44
C ILE A 455 -17.23 -3.67 0.34
N THR A 456 -16.16 -4.45 0.21
CA THR A 456 -15.25 -4.45 -0.92
C THR A 456 -15.14 -5.86 -1.48
N PHE A 457 -14.89 -5.93 -2.79
CA PHE A 457 -14.60 -7.21 -3.46
C PHE A 457 -13.16 -7.20 -3.92
N GLY A 458 -12.39 -8.19 -3.46
CA GLY A 458 -11.08 -8.47 -4.06
C GLY A 458 -11.30 -9.10 -5.42
N THR A 459 -10.87 -8.44 -6.51
CA THR A 459 -11.01 -8.99 -7.87
C THR A 459 -9.77 -9.76 -8.30
N MET A 460 -9.94 -10.71 -9.22
CA MET A 460 -8.82 -11.45 -9.80
C MET A 460 -8.05 -10.60 -10.82
N ALA A 461 -6.99 -9.92 -10.37
CA ALA A 461 -6.07 -9.20 -11.24
C ALA A 461 -5.31 -10.14 -12.19
N ALA A 462 -4.85 -9.65 -13.35
CA ALA A 462 -4.22 -10.46 -14.42
C ALA A 462 -3.20 -11.50 -13.94
N ARG A 463 -2.21 -11.06 -13.14
CA ARG A 463 -1.17 -11.96 -12.59
C ARG A 463 -1.73 -12.95 -11.56
N ALA A 464 -2.68 -12.52 -10.73
CA ALA A 464 -3.33 -13.37 -9.73
C ALA A 464 -4.21 -14.43 -10.40
N ALA A 465 -4.97 -14.06 -11.44
CA ALA A 465 -5.77 -14.97 -12.24
C ALA A 465 -4.92 -16.09 -12.85
N ILE A 466 -3.76 -15.77 -13.43
CA ILE A 466 -2.81 -16.80 -13.92
C ILE A 466 -2.36 -17.71 -12.78
N ARG A 467 -1.99 -17.16 -11.62
CA ARG A 467 -1.51 -17.96 -10.48
C ARG A 467 -2.60 -18.88 -9.92
N ASP A 468 -3.83 -18.40 -9.78
CA ASP A 468 -4.94 -19.18 -9.26
C ASP A 468 -5.39 -20.26 -10.24
N VAL A 469 -5.52 -19.94 -11.53
CA VAL A 469 -5.83 -20.94 -12.58
C VAL A 469 -4.72 -21.98 -12.68
N GLY A 470 -3.45 -21.55 -12.64
CA GLY A 470 -2.30 -22.45 -12.68
C GLY A 470 -2.28 -23.42 -11.49
N ARG A 471 -2.61 -22.94 -10.29
CA ARG A 471 -2.79 -23.80 -9.10
C ARG A 471 -3.91 -24.81 -9.30
N ALA A 472 -5.07 -24.37 -9.76
CA ALA A 472 -6.24 -25.25 -9.96
C ALA A 472 -5.99 -26.30 -11.07
N LEU A 473 -5.21 -25.97 -12.09
CA LEU A 473 -4.76 -26.90 -13.14
C LEU A 473 -3.58 -27.80 -12.72
N ALA A 474 -3.15 -27.75 -11.45
CA ALA A 474 -1.99 -28.49 -10.93
C ALA A 474 -0.68 -28.21 -11.70
N ILE A 475 -0.51 -27.01 -12.25
CA ILE A 475 0.74 -26.60 -12.91
C ILE A 475 1.76 -26.19 -11.82
N PRO A 476 3.02 -26.65 -11.92
CA PRO A 476 4.07 -26.26 -10.96
C PRO A 476 4.19 -24.74 -10.78
N TYR A 477 4.26 -24.27 -9.53
CA TYR A 477 4.26 -22.84 -9.19
C TYR A 477 5.36 -22.05 -9.92
N ASN A 478 6.54 -22.64 -10.11
CA ASN A 478 7.66 -22.00 -10.81
C ASN A 478 7.36 -21.72 -12.29
N GLU A 479 6.63 -22.61 -12.98
CA GLU A 479 6.22 -22.40 -14.37
C GLU A 479 5.17 -21.30 -14.45
N VAL A 480 4.17 -21.35 -13.55
CA VAL A 480 3.08 -20.37 -13.48
C VAL A 480 3.61 -18.97 -13.12
N ASP A 481 4.50 -18.86 -12.15
CA ASP A 481 5.09 -17.58 -11.74
C ASP A 481 5.95 -16.97 -12.85
N LYS A 482 6.63 -17.80 -13.64
CA LYS A 482 7.38 -17.34 -14.82
C LYS A 482 6.44 -16.71 -15.85
N VAL A 483 5.29 -17.32 -16.14
CA VAL A 483 4.29 -16.76 -17.07
C VAL A 483 3.66 -15.50 -16.49
N ALA A 484 3.33 -15.48 -15.19
CA ALA A 484 2.76 -14.30 -14.54
C ALA A 484 3.70 -13.08 -14.60
N LYS A 485 5.01 -13.29 -14.45
CA LYS A 485 6.03 -12.22 -14.55
C LYS A 485 6.20 -11.65 -15.97
N MET A 486 5.79 -12.36 -17.01
CA MET A 486 5.81 -11.84 -18.40
C MET A 486 4.73 -10.78 -18.67
N ILE A 487 3.78 -10.58 -17.74
CA ILE A 487 2.75 -9.53 -17.83
C ILE A 487 3.35 -8.21 -17.34
N PRO A 488 3.34 -7.12 -18.13
CA PRO A 488 3.89 -5.83 -17.71
C PRO A 488 3.11 -5.20 -16.53
N MET A 489 3.80 -4.56 -15.59
CA MET A 489 3.17 -3.81 -14.48
C MET A 489 2.80 -2.40 -14.91
N GLN A 490 1.67 -2.27 -15.62
CA GLN A 490 1.09 -0.97 -15.95
C GLN A 490 -0.31 -0.86 -15.35
N LEU A 491 -0.69 0.36 -14.94
CA LEU A 491 -2.01 0.63 -14.40
C LEU A 491 -3.10 0.26 -15.44
N GLY A 492 -4.07 -0.56 -15.04
CA GLY A 492 -5.16 -1.01 -15.93
C GLY A 492 -4.73 -2.03 -17.02
N MET A 493 -3.61 -2.72 -16.80
CA MET A 493 -3.21 -3.89 -17.59
C MET A 493 -4.22 -5.03 -17.44
N ASN A 494 -4.51 -5.71 -18.54
CA ASN A 494 -5.32 -6.92 -18.56
C ASN A 494 -4.68 -7.97 -19.47
N LEU A 495 -5.11 -9.23 -19.39
CA LEU A 495 -4.48 -10.33 -20.13
C LEU A 495 -4.53 -10.16 -21.64
N GLU A 496 -5.63 -9.62 -22.18
CA GLU A 496 -5.75 -9.34 -23.62
C GLU A 496 -4.77 -8.25 -24.11
N LYS A 497 -4.56 -7.19 -23.32
CA LYS A 497 -3.57 -6.15 -23.62
C LYS A 497 -2.15 -6.69 -23.44
N ALA A 498 -1.92 -7.51 -22.41
CA ALA A 498 -0.62 -8.12 -22.15
C ALA A 498 -0.16 -9.00 -23.32
N LEU A 499 -1.07 -9.79 -23.91
CA LEU A 499 -0.80 -10.59 -25.12
C LEU A 499 -0.47 -9.74 -26.37
N LYS A 500 -0.93 -8.48 -26.43
CA LYS A 500 -0.61 -7.56 -27.53
C LYS A 500 0.72 -6.82 -27.31
N LEU A 501 1.06 -6.53 -26.05
CA LEU A 501 2.25 -5.76 -25.67
C LEU A 501 3.50 -6.64 -25.53
N SER A 502 3.37 -7.81 -24.89
CA SER A 502 4.47 -8.73 -24.62
C SER A 502 4.57 -9.77 -25.72
N SER A 503 5.62 -9.67 -26.55
CA SER A 503 5.90 -10.63 -27.62
C SER A 503 6.29 -12.01 -27.06
N GLU A 504 6.95 -12.06 -25.90
CA GLU A 504 7.32 -13.30 -25.23
C GLU A 504 6.08 -14.06 -24.73
N LEU A 505 5.16 -13.37 -24.05
CA LEU A 505 3.92 -13.98 -23.56
C LEU A 505 3.09 -14.56 -24.71
N LYS A 506 3.00 -13.81 -25.83
CA LYS A 506 2.29 -14.27 -27.03
C LYS A 506 2.92 -15.53 -27.63
N GLN A 507 4.24 -15.60 -27.72
CA GLN A 507 4.93 -16.79 -28.24
C GLN A 507 4.67 -18.02 -27.38
N VAL A 508 4.71 -17.91 -26.05
CA VAL A 508 4.45 -19.05 -25.18
C VAL A 508 2.97 -19.47 -25.27
N TYR A 509 2.05 -18.50 -25.35
CA TYR A 509 0.62 -18.75 -25.54
C TYR A 509 0.28 -19.48 -26.85
N GLU A 510 1.00 -19.22 -27.94
CA GLU A 510 0.76 -19.86 -29.25
C GLU A 510 1.45 -21.24 -29.39
N ASN A 511 2.58 -21.46 -28.69
CA ASN A 511 3.41 -22.65 -28.88
C ASN A 511 3.21 -23.75 -27.82
N ASP A 512 2.74 -23.41 -26.61
CA ASP A 512 2.52 -24.37 -25.53
C ASP A 512 1.03 -24.54 -25.25
N SER A 513 0.51 -25.75 -25.45
CA SER A 513 -0.91 -26.05 -25.27
C SER A 513 -1.38 -25.91 -23.81
N ARG A 514 -0.52 -26.20 -22.82
CA ARG A 514 -0.87 -26.05 -21.40
C ARG A 514 -0.96 -24.58 -21.02
N ILE A 515 -0.04 -23.76 -21.55
CA ILE A 515 -0.06 -22.31 -21.31
C ILE A 515 -1.20 -21.64 -22.08
N HIS A 516 -1.53 -22.13 -23.27
CA HIS A 516 -2.71 -21.70 -24.01
C HIS A 516 -3.99 -21.88 -23.19
N GLU A 517 -4.17 -23.06 -22.59
CA GLU A 517 -5.30 -23.34 -21.72
C GLU A 517 -5.30 -22.45 -20.47
N LEU A 518 -4.16 -22.37 -19.76
CA LEU A 518 -3.96 -21.51 -18.59
C LEU A 518 -4.40 -20.06 -18.84
N ILE A 519 -3.89 -19.45 -19.91
CA ILE A 519 -4.17 -18.04 -20.22
C ILE A 519 -5.61 -17.87 -20.73
N SER A 520 -6.12 -18.79 -21.57
CA SER A 520 -7.49 -18.70 -22.09
C SER A 520 -8.52 -18.77 -20.96
N THR A 521 -8.34 -19.67 -20.00
CA THR A 521 -9.18 -19.74 -18.81
C THR A 521 -8.99 -18.52 -17.92
N ALA A 522 -7.74 -18.06 -17.71
CA ALA A 522 -7.49 -16.86 -16.91
C ALA A 522 -8.14 -15.60 -17.50
N ILE A 523 -8.24 -15.46 -18.83
CA ILE A 523 -8.97 -14.35 -19.49
C ILE A 523 -10.46 -14.36 -19.13
N LEU A 524 -11.08 -15.55 -19.03
CA LEU A 524 -12.49 -15.66 -18.67
C LEU A 524 -12.74 -15.27 -17.21
N LEU A 525 -11.81 -15.60 -16.31
CA LEU A 525 -11.92 -15.34 -14.88
C LEU A 525 -11.36 -13.97 -14.45
N GLU A 526 -10.53 -13.33 -15.26
CA GLU A 526 -9.95 -12.02 -14.97
C GLU A 526 -11.03 -10.98 -14.65
N GLY A 527 -10.84 -10.27 -13.54
CA GLY A 527 -11.74 -9.21 -13.08
C GLY A 527 -12.97 -9.70 -12.31
N MET A 528 -13.22 -11.00 -12.20
CA MET A 528 -14.31 -11.52 -11.35
C MET A 528 -14.02 -11.27 -9.86
N PRO A 529 -15.07 -11.07 -9.04
CA PRO A 529 -14.93 -10.97 -7.60
C PRO A 529 -14.53 -12.34 -7.00
N ARG A 530 -13.50 -12.34 -6.16
CA ARG A 530 -12.95 -13.55 -5.53
C ARG A 530 -13.54 -13.79 -4.14
N HIS A 531 -13.55 -12.75 -3.32
CA HIS A 531 -14.04 -12.81 -1.94
C HIS A 531 -14.62 -11.46 -1.54
N ALA A 532 -15.59 -11.51 -0.62
CA ALA A 532 -16.12 -10.35 0.06
C ALA A 532 -15.22 -9.98 1.24
N SER A 533 -14.87 -8.71 1.35
CA SER A 533 -14.12 -8.12 2.44
C SER A 533 -14.81 -6.84 2.91
N THR A 534 -14.44 -6.34 4.08
CA THR A 534 -14.96 -5.06 4.57
C THR A 534 -14.02 -3.93 4.15
N HIS A 535 -14.58 -2.82 3.66
CA HIS A 535 -13.83 -1.61 3.32
C HIS A 535 -13.06 -1.13 4.55
N ALA A 536 -11.78 -0.81 4.37
CA ALA A 536 -10.93 -0.47 5.50
C ALA A 536 -11.43 0.76 6.27
N ALA A 537 -12.16 1.68 5.63
CA ALA A 537 -12.56 2.97 6.22
C ALA A 537 -14.07 3.31 6.07
N GLY A 538 -14.79 2.61 5.21
CA GLY A 538 -16.06 3.11 4.68
C GLY A 538 -17.22 2.73 5.58
N VAL A 539 -18.03 3.71 5.96
CA VAL A 539 -19.23 3.55 6.80
C VAL A 539 -20.41 4.25 6.13
N VAL A 540 -21.57 3.62 6.19
CA VAL A 540 -22.85 4.18 5.76
C VAL A 540 -23.67 4.54 6.99
N ILE A 541 -24.27 5.72 6.97
CA ILE A 541 -25.21 6.19 8.00
C ILE A 541 -26.54 6.51 7.31
N SER A 542 -27.64 6.00 7.85
CA SER A 542 -28.97 6.16 7.28
C SER A 542 -29.97 6.73 8.30
N SER A 543 -31.03 7.40 7.82
CA SER A 543 -32.16 7.82 8.67
C SER A 543 -33.10 6.65 9.03
N GLN A 544 -33.15 5.63 8.18
CA GLN A 544 -33.96 4.42 8.34
C GLN A 544 -33.05 3.19 8.46
N PRO A 545 -33.57 2.03 8.90
CA PRO A 545 -32.81 0.78 8.86
C PRO A 545 -32.19 0.57 7.48
N ILE A 546 -30.90 0.24 7.41
CA ILE A 546 -30.16 0.14 6.14
C ILE A 546 -30.82 -0.90 5.21
N THR A 547 -31.40 -1.94 5.79
CA THR A 547 -32.12 -3.02 5.10
C THR A 547 -33.32 -2.56 4.27
N GLU A 548 -33.82 -1.32 4.43
CA GLU A 548 -34.85 -0.73 3.57
C GLU A 548 -34.36 -0.43 2.15
N HIS A 549 -33.05 -0.22 2.00
CA HIS A 549 -32.43 0.24 0.75
C HIS A 549 -31.27 -0.63 0.28
N VAL A 550 -30.59 -1.31 1.22
CA VAL A 550 -29.34 -2.03 0.97
C VAL A 550 -29.33 -3.33 1.79
N PRO A 551 -29.05 -4.49 1.17
CA PRO A 551 -28.88 -5.75 1.90
C PRO A 551 -27.56 -5.74 2.69
N LEU A 552 -27.53 -6.47 3.81
CA LEU A 552 -26.40 -6.52 4.73
C LEU A 552 -25.69 -7.87 4.70
N TYR A 553 -24.41 -7.84 5.01
CA TYR A 553 -23.47 -8.95 5.13
C TYR A 553 -22.82 -8.86 6.51
N GLN A 554 -22.56 -10.00 7.15
CA GLN A 554 -21.85 -10.02 8.43
C GLN A 554 -20.63 -10.93 8.34
N ASN A 555 -19.49 -10.44 8.82
CA ASN A 555 -18.26 -11.21 8.95
C ASN A 555 -17.61 -10.95 10.31
N GLU A 556 -17.30 -12.00 11.05
CA GLU A 556 -16.67 -11.92 12.39
C GLU A 556 -17.35 -10.93 13.35
N GLY A 557 -18.68 -10.79 13.24
CA GLY A 557 -19.47 -9.86 14.05
C GLY A 557 -19.63 -8.45 13.47
N ASN A 558 -18.79 -8.07 12.50
CA ASN A 558 -18.86 -6.77 11.82
C ASN A 558 -19.94 -6.77 10.73
N LEU A 559 -20.80 -5.75 10.77
CA LEU A 559 -21.90 -5.57 9.84
C LEU A 559 -21.44 -4.68 8.67
N SER A 560 -21.56 -5.20 7.45
CA SER A 560 -21.21 -4.50 6.22
C SER A 560 -22.38 -4.50 5.24
N THR A 561 -22.41 -3.57 4.30
CA THR A 561 -23.36 -3.59 3.18
C THR A 561 -23.05 -4.76 2.24
N GLN A 562 -23.97 -5.13 1.36
CA GLN A 562 -23.68 -6.04 0.23
C GLN A 562 -23.38 -5.26 -1.06
N PHE A 563 -23.68 -3.97 -1.09
CA PHE A 563 -23.36 -3.10 -2.22
C PHE A 563 -22.07 -2.34 -1.97
N PRO A 564 -21.16 -2.28 -2.97
CA PRO A 564 -19.90 -1.56 -2.84
C PRO A 564 -20.14 -0.04 -2.83
N MET A 565 -19.09 0.69 -2.44
CA MET A 565 -19.09 2.14 -2.24
C MET A 565 -19.75 2.95 -3.38
N THR A 566 -19.38 2.66 -4.63
CA THR A 566 -19.91 3.37 -5.81
C THR A 566 -21.42 3.19 -5.96
N THR A 567 -21.90 1.97 -5.70
CA THR A 567 -23.31 1.61 -5.82
C THR A 567 -24.15 2.30 -4.74
N LEU A 568 -23.62 2.41 -3.53
CA LEU A 568 -24.25 3.12 -2.42
C LEU A 568 -24.40 4.62 -2.72
N GLU A 569 -23.37 5.24 -3.31
CA GLU A 569 -23.40 6.65 -3.71
C GLU A 569 -24.49 6.92 -4.76
N GLU A 570 -24.63 6.04 -5.76
CA GLU A 570 -25.67 6.18 -6.80
C GLU A 570 -27.08 5.96 -6.25
N LEU A 571 -27.23 5.11 -5.24
CA LEU A 571 -28.47 4.95 -4.46
C LEU A 571 -28.74 6.12 -3.50
N GLY A 572 -27.81 7.08 -3.40
CA GLY A 572 -27.96 8.29 -2.58
C GLY A 572 -27.80 8.05 -1.08
N MET A 573 -27.12 6.97 -0.70
CA MET A 573 -26.77 6.69 0.70
C MET A 573 -25.62 7.60 1.17
N LEU A 574 -25.69 8.05 2.41
CA LEU A 574 -24.60 8.82 3.02
C LEU A 574 -23.44 7.89 3.37
N LYS A 575 -22.32 8.09 2.65
CA LYS A 575 -21.04 7.45 2.95
C LYS A 575 -20.13 8.38 3.72
N MET A 576 -19.30 7.81 4.58
CA MET A 576 -18.22 8.48 5.29
C MET A 576 -17.01 7.55 5.38
N ASP A 577 -15.82 8.09 5.12
CA ASP A 577 -14.58 7.34 5.26
C ASP A 577 -13.87 7.73 6.56
N PHE A 578 -13.78 6.78 7.49
CA PHE A 578 -13.01 6.83 8.73
C PHE A 578 -11.63 6.22 8.49
N LEU A 579 -10.72 7.01 7.89
CA LEU A 579 -9.39 6.55 7.54
C LEU A 579 -8.52 6.42 8.80
N GLY A 580 -7.71 5.37 8.85
CA GLY A 580 -6.68 5.21 9.88
C GLY A 580 -5.33 5.69 9.37
N LEU A 581 -4.82 6.80 9.91
CA LEU A 581 -3.50 7.32 9.56
C LEU A 581 -2.48 6.98 10.65
N ARG A 582 -1.47 6.18 10.29
CA ARG A 582 -0.38 5.78 11.20
C ARG A 582 0.35 6.98 11.78
N THR A 583 0.61 7.99 10.97
CA THR A 583 1.32 9.21 11.38
C THR A 583 0.65 9.94 12.54
N LEU A 584 -0.69 9.97 12.61
CA LEU A 584 -1.40 10.59 13.74
C LEU A 584 -1.14 9.82 15.05
N THR A 585 -0.95 8.51 14.95
CA THR A 585 -0.61 7.68 16.12
C THR A 585 0.82 7.97 16.57
N VAL A 586 1.75 8.12 15.62
CA VAL A 586 3.14 8.54 15.89
C VAL A 586 3.20 9.90 16.58
N ILE A 587 2.44 10.90 16.09
CA ILE A 587 2.39 12.24 16.69
C ILE A 587 1.82 12.16 18.11
N ARG A 588 0.69 11.45 18.31
CA ARG A 588 0.10 11.24 19.64
C ARG A 588 1.09 10.64 20.62
N ASP A 589 1.75 9.55 20.22
CA ASP A 589 2.68 8.82 21.09
C ASP A 589 3.92 9.66 21.39
N ALA A 590 4.43 10.41 20.40
CA ALA A 590 5.53 11.34 20.61
C ALA A 590 5.15 12.44 21.61
N VAL A 591 3.98 13.06 21.47
CA VAL A 591 3.48 14.08 22.41
C VAL A 591 3.32 13.52 23.82
N GLN A 592 2.75 12.32 23.97
CA GLN A 592 2.63 11.67 25.27
C GLN A 592 4.00 11.39 25.90
N MET A 593 4.96 10.90 25.10
CA MET A 593 6.33 10.70 25.58
C MET A 593 7.01 12.02 25.96
N VAL A 594 6.72 13.11 25.26
CA VAL A 594 7.26 14.43 25.64
C VAL A 594 6.68 14.89 26.98
N GLU A 595 5.37 14.72 27.18
CA GLU A 595 4.72 15.03 28.46
C GLU A 595 5.29 14.18 29.60
N ASP A 596 5.43 12.87 29.40
CA ASP A 596 5.93 11.94 30.42
C ASP A 596 7.39 12.21 30.80
N ASN A 597 8.24 12.58 29.84
CA ASN A 597 9.69 12.75 30.06
C ASN A 597 10.09 14.18 30.43
N HIS A 598 9.41 15.20 29.89
CA HIS A 598 9.75 16.61 30.07
C HIS A 598 8.71 17.39 30.89
N GLY A 599 7.53 16.83 31.14
CA GLY A 599 6.43 17.53 31.82
C GLY A 599 5.81 18.65 30.98
N VAL A 600 6.01 18.64 29.66
CA VAL A 600 5.53 19.67 28.73
C VAL A 600 4.33 19.13 27.95
N VAL A 601 3.17 19.77 28.12
CA VAL A 601 1.97 19.49 27.34
C VAL A 601 2.06 20.27 26.02
N LEU A 602 2.19 19.54 24.91
CA LEU A 602 2.27 20.13 23.56
C LEU A 602 0.89 20.18 22.89
N ASP A 603 0.52 21.34 22.37
CA ASP A 603 -0.61 21.48 21.45
C ASP A 603 -0.09 21.58 20.01
N MET A 604 -0.26 20.49 19.25
CA MET A 604 0.22 20.38 17.88
C MET A 604 -0.53 21.28 16.89
N ASP A 605 -1.74 21.76 17.23
CA ASP A 605 -2.49 22.70 16.39
C ASP A 605 -2.03 24.15 16.58
N ALA A 606 -1.27 24.43 17.65
CA ALA A 606 -0.81 25.77 18.01
C ALA A 606 0.67 26.06 17.66
N ILE A 607 1.38 25.10 17.04
CA ILE A 607 2.80 25.27 16.71
C ILE A 607 3.02 26.38 15.67
N ASP A 608 4.13 27.12 15.80
CA ASP A 608 4.50 28.13 14.82
C ASP A 608 5.04 27.46 13.55
N MET A 609 4.29 27.59 12.45
CA MET A 609 4.67 27.04 11.16
C MET A 609 5.69 27.90 10.39
N ASN A 610 6.15 29.02 10.95
CA ASN A 610 7.16 29.88 10.33
C ASN A 610 8.58 29.65 10.86
N ASP A 611 8.81 28.60 11.65
CA ASP A 611 10.12 28.31 12.24
C ASP A 611 11.17 27.97 11.18
N PRO A 612 12.22 28.82 11.00
CA PRO A 612 13.27 28.59 10.01
C PRO A 612 14.09 27.31 10.25
N GLU A 613 14.28 26.90 11.51
CA GLU A 613 15.16 25.76 11.83
C GLU A 613 14.57 24.44 11.33
N VAL A 614 13.24 24.30 11.39
CA VAL A 614 12.53 23.14 10.83
C VAL A 614 12.71 23.07 9.31
N TYR A 615 12.60 24.21 8.62
CA TYR A 615 12.82 24.29 7.18
C TYR A 615 14.27 24.02 6.78
N HIS A 616 15.23 24.52 7.58
CA HIS A 616 16.64 24.23 7.40
C HIS A 616 16.93 22.73 7.56
N MET A 617 16.34 22.07 8.57
CA MET A 617 16.44 20.61 8.73
C MET A 617 15.95 19.86 7.49
N ILE A 618 14.78 20.22 6.96
CA ILE A 618 14.24 19.62 5.72
C ILE A 618 15.18 19.91 4.53
N GLY A 619 15.69 21.13 4.40
CA GLY A 619 16.62 21.54 3.35
C GLY A 619 18.02 20.91 3.44
N ARG A 620 18.40 20.31 4.58
CA ARG A 620 19.60 19.47 4.73
C ARG A 620 19.35 18.01 4.32
N GLY A 621 18.11 17.65 4.00
CA GLY A 621 17.73 16.27 3.66
C GLY A 621 17.53 15.37 4.88
N GLU A 622 17.33 15.92 6.07
CA GLU A 622 17.08 15.17 7.32
C GLU A 622 15.60 14.74 7.44
N THR A 623 15.02 14.20 6.37
CA THR A 623 13.56 13.93 6.24
C THR A 623 13.14 12.50 6.58
N ALA A 624 14.05 11.65 7.06
CA ALA A 624 13.71 10.30 7.50
C ALA A 624 12.62 10.33 8.62
N GLY A 625 11.51 9.63 8.41
CA GLY A 625 10.35 9.64 9.31
C GLY A 625 9.43 10.87 9.18
N VAL A 626 9.78 11.87 8.36
CA VAL A 626 8.94 13.04 8.11
C VAL A 626 7.87 12.68 7.08
N PHE A 627 6.60 12.88 7.45
CA PHE A 627 5.46 12.45 6.65
C PHE A 627 5.47 13.06 5.25
N GLN A 628 5.20 12.25 4.23
CA GLN A 628 5.28 12.56 2.79
C GLN A 628 6.67 12.90 2.23
N LEU A 629 7.67 13.18 3.07
CA LEU A 629 9.00 13.68 2.66
C LEU A 629 10.14 12.66 2.76
N GLU A 630 9.84 11.43 3.19
CA GLU A 630 10.84 10.39 3.50
C GLU A 630 11.50 9.74 2.27
N SER A 631 10.82 9.68 1.11
CA SER A 631 11.39 8.96 -0.04
C SER A 631 12.67 9.63 -0.51
N ALA A 632 13.63 8.84 -0.95
CA ALA A 632 14.97 9.35 -1.16
C ALA A 632 15.06 10.38 -2.29
N GLY A 633 14.25 10.21 -3.35
CA GLY A 633 14.15 11.22 -4.41
C GLY A 633 13.38 12.49 -3.99
N MET A 634 12.37 12.38 -3.10
CA MET A 634 11.73 13.56 -2.49
C MET A 634 12.70 14.30 -1.56
N THR A 635 13.51 13.55 -0.81
CA THR A 635 14.56 14.09 0.07
C THR A 635 15.58 14.89 -0.71
N GLN A 636 16.06 14.36 -1.84
CA GLN A 636 16.94 15.07 -2.75
C GLN A 636 16.27 16.34 -3.30
N PHE A 637 15.03 16.23 -3.76
CA PHE A 637 14.27 17.39 -4.24
C PHE A 637 14.09 18.46 -3.17
N MET A 638 13.77 18.09 -1.93
CA MET A 638 13.66 19.03 -0.80
C MET A 638 15.00 19.70 -0.46
N THR A 639 16.11 18.96 -0.61
CA THR A 639 17.47 19.49 -0.43
C THR A 639 17.83 20.53 -1.49
N GLU A 640 17.40 20.32 -2.74
CA GLU A 640 17.58 21.29 -3.83
C GLU A 640 16.63 22.48 -3.72
N LEU A 641 15.37 22.21 -3.33
CA LEU A 641 14.33 23.21 -3.15
C LEU A 641 14.62 24.17 -2.01
N LYS A 642 15.28 23.69 -0.94
CA LYS A 642 15.56 24.42 0.31
C LYS A 642 14.32 25.17 0.79
N PRO A 643 13.27 24.47 1.25
CA PRO A 643 12.01 25.10 1.63
C PRO A 643 12.27 26.22 2.65
N SER A 644 11.50 27.30 2.57
CA SER A 644 11.55 28.44 3.51
C SER A 644 10.16 28.82 4.03
N SER A 645 9.13 28.09 3.61
CA SER A 645 7.74 28.30 3.98
C SER A 645 6.96 26.99 3.80
N ILE A 646 5.78 26.89 4.40
CA ILE A 646 4.93 25.71 4.26
C ILE A 646 4.42 25.56 2.82
N GLU A 647 4.26 26.66 2.09
CA GLU A 647 3.90 26.72 0.68
C GLU A 647 4.88 25.96 -0.22
N ASP A 648 6.18 25.96 0.13
CA ASP A 648 7.17 25.16 -0.58
C ASP A 648 6.97 23.66 -0.34
N ILE A 649 6.57 23.26 0.88
CA ILE A 649 6.23 21.86 1.21
C ILE A 649 4.97 21.44 0.45
N ILE A 650 3.93 22.29 0.43
CA ILE A 650 2.67 22.06 -0.31
C ILE A 650 2.96 21.87 -1.80
N ALA A 651 3.79 22.75 -2.38
CA ALA A 651 4.20 22.65 -3.78
C ALA A 651 5.03 21.40 -4.03
N GLY A 652 5.94 21.06 -3.11
CA GLY A 652 6.80 19.91 -3.26
C GLY A 652 6.04 18.57 -3.28
N ILE A 653 5.07 18.39 -2.37
CA ILE A 653 4.15 17.24 -2.33
C ILE A 653 3.30 17.15 -3.63
N SER A 654 3.02 18.30 -4.24
CA SER A 654 2.20 18.39 -5.46
C SER A 654 3.01 18.10 -6.74
N LEU A 655 4.26 18.57 -6.81
CA LEU A 655 5.12 18.49 -7.99
C LEU A 655 5.83 17.15 -8.15
N TYR A 656 6.20 16.48 -7.04
CA TYR A 656 7.00 15.27 -7.06
C TYR A 656 6.17 14.02 -7.44
N ARG A 657 5.67 13.99 -8.68
CA ARG A 657 4.85 12.93 -9.27
C ARG A 657 5.16 12.77 -10.77
N PRO A 658 4.97 11.58 -11.38
CA PRO A 658 5.14 11.40 -12.82
C PRO A 658 4.26 12.38 -13.63
N GLY A 659 4.88 13.17 -14.51
CA GLY A 659 4.24 14.24 -15.27
C GLY A 659 4.67 15.64 -14.80
N PRO A 660 4.17 16.16 -13.65
CA PRO A 660 4.55 17.49 -13.17
C PRO A 660 6.00 17.61 -12.70
N MET A 661 6.74 16.50 -12.55
CA MET A 661 8.19 16.51 -12.29
C MET A 661 8.99 17.34 -13.31
N ASP A 662 8.55 17.43 -14.56
CA ASP A 662 9.22 18.23 -15.60
C ASP A 662 9.23 19.74 -15.28
N GLN A 663 8.33 20.19 -14.39
CA GLN A 663 8.28 21.59 -13.93
C GLN A 663 9.22 21.87 -12.75
N ILE A 664 9.75 20.84 -12.08
CA ILE A 664 10.65 21.00 -10.91
C ILE A 664 11.87 21.88 -11.23
N PRO A 665 12.59 21.69 -12.36
CA PRO A 665 13.74 22.54 -12.69
C PRO A 665 13.37 24.01 -12.89
N ARG A 666 12.20 24.29 -13.48
CA ARG A 666 11.67 25.65 -13.66
C ARG A 666 11.31 26.26 -12.31
N TYR A 667 10.65 25.50 -11.44
CA TYR A 667 10.25 25.93 -10.10
C TYR A 667 11.46 26.30 -9.23
N ILE A 668 12.46 25.41 -9.15
CA ILE A 668 13.69 25.64 -8.38
C ILE A 668 14.46 26.85 -8.92
N ARG A 669 14.60 26.96 -10.25
CA ARG A 669 15.27 28.10 -10.89
C ARG A 669 14.57 29.41 -10.52
N ASN A 670 13.25 29.46 -10.67
CA ASN A 670 12.48 30.68 -10.42
C ASN A 670 12.47 31.08 -8.95
N LYS A 671 12.49 30.10 -8.02
CA LYS A 671 12.66 30.35 -6.58
C LYS A 671 14.02 30.97 -6.25
N ASN A 672 15.10 30.40 -6.80
CA ASN A 672 16.47 30.87 -6.54
C ASN A 672 16.80 32.17 -7.30
N HIS A 673 16.11 32.43 -8.40
CA HIS A 673 16.29 33.59 -9.29
C HIS A 673 14.94 34.27 -9.57
N PRO A 674 14.36 35.03 -8.63
CA PRO A 674 13.07 35.70 -8.82
C PRO A 674 12.99 36.59 -10.07
N GLU A 675 14.12 37.14 -10.51
CA GLU A 675 14.26 37.94 -11.72
C GLU A 675 14.00 37.17 -13.02
N SER A 676 14.05 35.84 -12.98
CA SER A 676 13.79 34.95 -14.11
C SER A 676 12.31 34.65 -14.32
N ILE A 677 11.46 35.00 -13.35
CA ILE A 677 10.01 34.80 -13.44
C ILE A 677 9.44 35.67 -14.57
N ARG A 678 8.69 35.03 -15.47
CA ARG A 678 7.99 35.68 -16.58
C ARG A 678 6.55 35.21 -16.59
N TYR A 679 5.62 36.16 -16.55
CA TYR A 679 4.20 35.90 -16.68
C TYR A 679 3.76 36.24 -18.11
N ALA A 680 2.91 35.40 -18.71
CA ALA A 680 2.35 35.67 -20.03
C ALA A 680 1.46 36.92 -20.03
N HIS A 681 0.85 37.25 -18.89
CA HIS A 681 0.01 38.43 -18.70
C HIS A 681 0.05 38.90 -17.23
N PRO A 682 -0.06 40.21 -16.92
CA PRO A 682 -0.05 40.72 -15.54
C PRO A 682 -1.12 40.12 -14.62
N LEU A 683 -2.29 39.76 -15.16
CA LEU A 683 -3.36 39.11 -14.39
C LEU A 683 -2.99 37.73 -13.83
N LEU A 684 -1.94 37.08 -14.34
CA LEU A 684 -1.48 35.79 -13.83
C LEU A 684 -0.62 35.92 -12.57
N GLU A 685 -0.02 37.08 -12.32
CA GLU A 685 0.91 37.29 -11.20
C GLU A 685 0.26 37.01 -9.84
N PRO A 686 -0.95 37.53 -9.50
CA PRO A 686 -1.60 37.24 -8.21
C PRO A 686 -2.05 35.78 -8.02
N ILE A 687 -1.97 34.95 -9.06
CA ILE A 687 -2.39 33.55 -9.05
C ILE A 687 -1.17 32.63 -8.95
N LEU A 688 -0.09 32.96 -9.68
CA LEU A 688 1.09 32.11 -9.84
C LEU A 688 2.30 32.56 -9.02
N ASN A 689 2.26 33.71 -8.34
CA ASN A 689 3.37 34.18 -7.52
C ASN A 689 3.77 33.20 -6.41
N VAL A 690 2.79 32.58 -5.75
CA VAL A 690 2.98 31.55 -4.70
C VAL A 690 3.65 30.28 -5.20
N THR A 691 3.75 30.11 -6.52
CA THR A 691 4.41 28.98 -7.19
C THR A 691 5.48 29.46 -8.17
N TYR A 692 6.03 30.65 -7.94
CA TYR A 692 7.12 31.24 -8.73
C TYR A 692 6.86 31.24 -10.25
N GLY A 693 5.60 31.49 -10.66
CA GLY A 693 5.20 31.54 -12.07
C GLY A 693 4.98 30.17 -12.72
N CYS A 694 4.89 29.08 -11.95
CA CYS A 694 4.55 27.75 -12.45
C CYS A 694 3.10 27.39 -12.10
N MET A 695 2.37 26.77 -13.02
CA MET A 695 1.07 26.17 -12.68
C MET A 695 1.30 24.87 -11.94
N VAL A 696 0.68 24.70 -10.77
CA VAL A 696 0.82 23.51 -9.90
C VAL A 696 -0.55 22.98 -9.48
N TYR A 697 -1.48 23.87 -9.15
CA TYR A 697 -2.74 23.52 -8.49
C TYR A 697 -3.96 23.61 -9.40
N GLN A 698 -4.97 22.79 -9.11
CA GLN A 698 -6.30 22.87 -9.71
C GLN A 698 -6.97 24.21 -9.42
N GLU A 699 -6.81 24.71 -8.19
CA GLU A 699 -7.33 26.00 -7.74
C GLU A 699 -6.72 27.17 -8.53
N GLN A 700 -5.49 27.05 -9.01
CA GLN A 700 -4.88 28.05 -9.90
C GLN A 700 -5.56 28.06 -11.27
N VAL A 701 -5.82 26.89 -11.87
CA VAL A 701 -6.56 26.79 -13.13
C VAL A 701 -7.94 27.42 -13.01
N MET A 702 -8.64 27.14 -11.90
CA MET A 702 -9.96 27.73 -11.61
C MET A 702 -9.88 29.27 -11.51
N ARG A 703 -8.87 29.81 -10.83
CA ARG A 703 -8.64 31.26 -10.75
C ARG A 703 -8.26 31.89 -12.09
N ILE A 704 -7.48 31.20 -12.92
CA ILE A 704 -7.10 31.72 -14.25
C ILE A 704 -8.34 31.89 -15.11
N VAL A 705 -9.22 30.88 -15.19
CA VAL A 705 -10.44 31.00 -16.00
C VAL A 705 -11.43 32.02 -15.42
N ARG A 706 -11.47 32.20 -14.10
CA ARG A 706 -12.25 33.25 -13.43
C ARG A 706 -11.72 34.64 -13.75
N ASP A 707 -10.45 34.91 -13.45
CA ASP A 707 -9.85 36.25 -13.47
C ASP A 707 -9.60 36.73 -14.92
N LEU A 708 -9.18 35.83 -15.81
CA LEU A 708 -8.97 36.18 -17.22
C LEU A 708 -10.27 36.04 -18.01
N GLY A 709 -11.01 34.93 -17.85
CA GLY A 709 -12.20 34.65 -18.65
C GLY A 709 -13.50 35.27 -18.13
N GLY A 710 -13.56 35.72 -16.88
CA GLY A 710 -14.79 36.21 -16.24
C GLY A 710 -15.80 35.11 -15.89
N TYR A 711 -15.33 33.89 -15.64
CA TYR A 711 -16.16 32.77 -15.20
C TYR A 711 -16.57 32.93 -13.73
N SER A 712 -17.67 32.30 -13.31
CA SER A 712 -17.92 32.05 -11.89
C SER A 712 -16.98 30.98 -11.35
N LEU A 713 -16.77 30.93 -10.03
CA LEU A 713 -15.99 29.86 -9.40
C LEU A 713 -16.66 28.49 -9.59
N GLY A 714 -18.00 28.40 -9.56
CA GLY A 714 -18.74 27.17 -9.84
C GLY A 714 -18.47 26.63 -11.25
N ARG A 715 -18.56 27.49 -12.28
CA ARG A 715 -18.27 27.10 -13.66
C ARG A 715 -16.80 26.77 -13.89
N SER A 716 -15.89 27.44 -13.18
CA SER A 716 -14.45 27.15 -13.26
C SER A 716 -14.12 25.71 -12.85
N ASP A 717 -14.80 25.13 -11.85
CA ASP A 717 -14.63 23.71 -11.50
C ASP A 717 -15.13 22.78 -12.61
N LEU A 718 -16.21 23.14 -13.32
CA LEU A 718 -16.69 22.36 -14.47
C LEU A 718 -15.64 22.28 -15.59
N VAL A 719 -14.98 23.40 -15.89
CA VAL A 719 -13.89 23.47 -16.88
C VAL A 719 -12.72 22.58 -16.45
N ARG A 720 -12.26 22.71 -15.19
CA ARG A 720 -11.21 21.84 -14.63
C ARG A 720 -11.56 20.35 -14.79
N ARG A 721 -12.80 19.95 -14.50
CA ARG A 721 -13.24 18.54 -14.66
C ARG A 721 -13.24 18.08 -16.12
N ALA A 722 -13.64 18.95 -17.04
CA ALA A 722 -13.60 18.67 -18.47
C ALA A 722 -12.16 18.44 -18.95
N MET A 723 -11.22 19.27 -18.47
CA MET A 723 -9.80 19.14 -18.73
C MET A 723 -9.24 17.81 -18.23
N SER A 724 -9.50 17.44 -16.96
CA SER A 724 -9.04 16.16 -16.41
C SER A 724 -9.60 14.92 -17.13
N LYS A 725 -10.80 15.02 -17.73
CA LYS A 725 -11.44 13.92 -18.50
C LYS A 725 -11.06 13.89 -19.99
N LYS A 726 -10.22 14.81 -20.48
CA LYS A 726 -9.75 14.90 -21.88
C LYS A 726 -10.87 14.85 -22.93
N LYS A 727 -12.02 15.47 -22.65
CA LYS A 727 -13.16 15.52 -23.59
C LYS A 727 -12.91 16.57 -24.67
N LYS A 728 -12.35 16.16 -25.82
CA LYS A 728 -11.94 17.08 -26.91
C LYS A 728 -13.04 18.06 -27.34
N GLU A 729 -14.27 17.59 -27.51
CA GLU A 729 -15.40 18.43 -27.95
C GLU A 729 -15.74 19.54 -26.94
N VAL A 730 -15.83 19.19 -25.65
CA VAL A 730 -16.12 20.14 -24.56
C VAL A 730 -14.98 21.13 -24.40
N MET A 731 -13.74 20.69 -24.56
CA MET A 731 -12.56 21.54 -24.43
C MET A 731 -12.50 22.64 -25.49
N GLU A 732 -12.88 22.32 -26.74
CA GLU A 732 -12.92 23.31 -27.81
C GLU A 732 -14.05 24.32 -27.59
N GLU A 733 -15.21 23.86 -27.12
CA GLU A 733 -16.32 24.74 -26.76
C GLU A 733 -15.94 25.71 -25.63
N GLU A 734 -15.30 25.21 -24.57
CA GLU A 734 -14.84 26.05 -23.45
C GLU A 734 -13.68 26.97 -23.85
N ARG A 735 -12.83 26.59 -24.84
CA ARG A 735 -11.82 27.49 -25.41
C ARG A 735 -12.47 28.72 -26.02
N GLN A 736 -13.47 28.52 -26.88
CA GLN A 736 -14.19 29.61 -27.54
C GLN A 736 -14.81 30.56 -26.52
N LYS A 737 -15.46 30.00 -25.49
CA LYS A 737 -16.06 30.79 -24.41
C LYS A 737 -15.02 31.51 -23.55
N PHE A 738 -13.85 30.89 -23.30
CA PHE A 738 -12.76 31.52 -22.56
C PHE A 738 -12.18 32.72 -23.30
N VAL A 739 -11.98 32.61 -24.62
CA VAL A 739 -11.38 33.68 -25.42
C VAL A 739 -12.38 34.81 -25.70
N TYR A 740 -13.57 34.48 -26.21
CA TYR A 740 -14.53 35.47 -26.74
C TYR A 740 -15.71 35.77 -25.81
N GLY A 741 -15.92 34.97 -24.77
CA GLY A 741 -17.04 35.09 -23.83
C GLY A 741 -18.31 34.39 -24.32
N GLN A 742 -19.39 34.55 -23.55
CA GLN A 742 -20.72 34.01 -23.85
C GLN A 742 -21.79 35.02 -23.44
N THR A 743 -22.82 35.18 -24.26
CA THR A 743 -24.02 35.98 -23.96
C THR A 743 -25.25 35.09 -24.01
N ASP A 744 -26.23 35.38 -23.16
CA ASP A 744 -27.55 34.73 -23.18
C ASP A 744 -28.41 35.25 -24.35
N SER A 745 -29.57 34.63 -24.59
CA SER A 745 -30.55 35.02 -25.61
C SER A 745 -31.05 36.46 -25.46
N ASP A 746 -31.00 37.01 -24.24
CA ASP A 746 -31.38 38.39 -23.91
C ASP A 746 -30.21 39.39 -24.01
N GLY A 747 -29.05 38.96 -24.52
CA GLY A 747 -27.85 39.80 -24.67
C GLY A 747 -27.06 40.06 -23.38
N LYS A 748 -27.48 39.46 -22.25
CA LYS A 748 -26.74 39.54 -20.98
C LYS A 748 -25.44 38.74 -21.08
N VAL A 749 -24.32 39.37 -20.73
CA VAL A 749 -23.00 38.71 -20.69
C VAL A 749 -22.98 37.69 -19.55
N LEU A 750 -22.91 36.41 -19.90
CA LEU A 750 -22.75 35.29 -18.97
C LEU A 750 -21.28 35.03 -18.66
N ILE A 751 -20.41 35.17 -19.66
CA ILE A 751 -18.95 35.12 -19.54
C ILE A 751 -18.38 36.30 -20.31
N GLN A 752 -17.50 37.08 -19.68
CA GLN A 752 -16.89 38.24 -20.32
C GLN A 752 -15.96 37.83 -21.47
N GLY A 753 -15.12 36.83 -21.26
CA GLY A 753 -14.07 36.40 -22.19
C GLY A 753 -12.78 37.18 -22.00
N ALA A 754 -11.65 36.51 -22.23
CA ALA A 754 -10.30 37.03 -22.03
C ALA A 754 -10.05 38.34 -22.79
N ILE A 755 -10.58 38.45 -24.01
CA ILE A 755 -10.45 39.66 -24.84
C ILE A 755 -11.13 40.87 -24.18
N ARG A 756 -12.32 40.68 -23.60
CA ARG A 756 -13.04 41.79 -22.93
C ARG A 756 -12.37 42.19 -21.61
N ASN A 757 -11.55 41.31 -21.04
CA ASN A 757 -10.78 41.55 -19.82
C ASN A 757 -9.35 42.03 -20.09
N GLY A 758 -9.03 42.43 -21.33
CA GLY A 758 -7.77 43.06 -21.69
C GLY A 758 -6.64 42.11 -22.02
N VAL A 759 -6.90 40.81 -22.17
CA VAL A 759 -5.92 39.81 -22.64
C VAL A 759 -6.05 39.66 -24.15
N ASP A 760 -4.96 39.83 -24.90
CA ASP A 760 -5.00 39.64 -26.34
C ASP A 760 -5.27 38.17 -26.72
N GLU A 761 -5.89 37.97 -27.88
CA GLU A 761 -6.36 36.67 -28.35
C GLU A 761 -5.23 35.62 -28.44
N LYS A 762 -4.02 36.02 -28.84
CA LYS A 762 -2.88 35.12 -28.98
C LYS A 762 -2.40 34.65 -27.61
N THR A 763 -2.28 35.57 -26.66
CA THR A 763 -1.91 35.26 -25.27
C THR A 763 -3.00 34.42 -24.59
N ALA A 764 -4.28 34.72 -24.81
CA ALA A 764 -5.38 33.94 -24.25
C ALA A 764 -5.36 32.47 -24.72
N ASN A 765 -5.13 32.24 -26.02
CA ASN A 765 -5.00 30.88 -26.56
C ASN A 765 -3.77 30.15 -26.01
N ALA A 766 -2.62 30.82 -25.92
CA ALA A 766 -1.41 30.24 -25.37
C ALA A 766 -1.57 29.82 -23.90
N ILE A 767 -2.24 30.66 -23.09
CA ILE A 767 -2.55 30.33 -21.69
C ILE A 767 -3.49 29.13 -21.62
N PHE A 768 -4.49 29.06 -22.52
CA PHE A 768 -5.40 27.92 -22.56
C PHE A 768 -4.70 26.62 -22.96
N ASP A 769 -3.76 26.66 -23.90
CA ASP A 769 -2.93 25.51 -24.28
C ASP A 769 -2.10 25.01 -23.09
N GLU A 770 -1.41 25.91 -22.38
CA GLU A 770 -0.62 25.56 -21.19
C GLU A 770 -1.51 24.97 -20.08
N MET A 771 -2.75 25.47 -19.91
CA MET A 771 -3.72 24.89 -18.98
C MET A 771 -4.12 23.46 -19.36
N ILE A 772 -4.33 23.14 -20.64
CA ILE A 772 -4.71 21.78 -21.08
C ILE A 772 -3.60 20.79 -20.79
N ASP A 773 -2.36 21.15 -21.15
CA ASP A 773 -1.20 20.31 -20.95
C ASP A 773 -1.00 20.04 -19.45
N PHE A 774 -1.20 21.06 -18.61
CA PHE A 774 -1.01 20.95 -17.17
C PHE A 774 -2.19 20.34 -16.41
N ALA A 775 -3.43 20.53 -16.84
CA ALA A 775 -4.62 20.09 -16.09
C ALA A 775 -4.74 18.56 -15.95
N SER A 776 -4.02 17.79 -16.76
CA SER A 776 -3.88 16.34 -16.57
C SER A 776 -3.08 15.98 -15.31
N TYR A 777 -2.26 16.92 -14.82
CA TYR A 777 -1.29 16.74 -13.74
C TYR A 777 -1.51 17.69 -12.55
N ALA A 778 -2.45 18.64 -12.67
CA ALA A 778 -2.75 19.62 -11.63
C ALA A 778 -3.26 18.97 -10.35
N PHE A 779 -2.69 19.38 -9.21
CA PHE A 779 -2.99 18.78 -7.92
C PHE A 779 -4.01 19.60 -7.10
N ASN A 780 -4.74 18.97 -6.19
CA ASN A 780 -5.67 19.69 -5.31
C ASN A 780 -4.89 20.35 -4.16
N LYS A 781 -4.86 21.69 -4.12
CA LYS A 781 -4.10 22.45 -3.11
C LYS A 781 -4.64 22.21 -1.70
N SER A 782 -5.95 22.09 -1.56
CA SER A 782 -6.61 21.88 -0.25
C SER A 782 -6.13 20.59 0.42
N HIS A 783 -6.04 19.49 -0.34
CA HIS A 783 -5.50 18.22 0.11
C HIS A 783 -3.99 18.29 0.41
N ALA A 784 -3.20 18.92 -0.47
CA ALA A 784 -1.77 19.10 -0.25
C ALA A 784 -1.48 19.95 1.00
N ALA A 785 -2.24 21.01 1.24
CA ALA A 785 -2.10 21.88 2.41
C ALA A 785 -2.32 21.12 3.71
N ALA A 786 -3.40 20.33 3.79
CA ALA A 786 -3.69 19.55 5.00
C ALA A 786 -2.60 18.51 5.29
N TYR A 787 -2.09 17.83 4.27
CA TYR A 787 -1.02 16.83 4.47
C TYR A 787 0.34 17.49 4.76
N ALA A 788 0.60 18.68 4.20
CA ALA A 788 1.78 19.47 4.52
C ALA A 788 1.82 19.89 6.00
N VAL A 789 0.66 20.17 6.62
CA VAL A 789 0.58 20.45 8.07
C VAL A 789 1.08 19.25 8.88
N ILE A 790 0.64 18.03 8.57
CA ILE A 790 1.13 16.82 9.24
C ILE A 790 2.64 16.64 8.97
N GLY A 791 3.07 16.85 7.71
CA GLY A 791 4.50 16.83 7.34
C GLY A 791 5.32 17.77 8.21
N TYR A 792 4.86 19.01 8.36
CA TYR A 792 5.51 20.01 9.21
C TYR A 792 5.49 19.63 10.70
N GLN A 793 4.36 19.16 11.24
CA GLN A 793 4.26 18.69 12.62
C GLN A 793 5.26 17.58 12.93
N THR A 794 5.40 16.60 12.03
CA THR A 794 6.40 15.53 12.18
C THR A 794 7.84 16.05 12.09
N ALA A 795 8.12 17.01 11.21
CA ALA A 795 9.43 17.64 11.11
C ALA A 795 9.77 18.46 12.36
N TRP A 796 8.80 19.19 12.90
CA TRP A 796 8.94 19.97 14.13
C TRP A 796 9.26 19.06 15.34
N LEU A 797 8.51 17.97 15.51
CA LEU A 797 8.77 16.98 16.55
C LEU A 797 10.15 16.33 16.38
N LYS A 798 10.53 15.98 15.15
CA LYS A 798 11.87 15.42 14.87
C LYS A 798 12.98 16.40 15.23
N HIS A 799 12.78 17.70 14.99
CA HIS A 799 13.80 18.71 15.29
C HIS A 799 13.96 18.96 16.80
N TYR A 800 12.85 19.18 17.51
CA TYR A 800 12.86 19.60 18.92
C TYR A 800 12.87 18.45 19.92
N TYR A 801 12.21 17.33 19.59
CA TYR A 801 12.08 16.14 20.44
C TYR A 801 12.46 14.86 19.66
N PRO A 802 13.69 14.78 19.12
CA PRO A 802 14.10 13.69 18.23
C PRO A 802 14.05 12.32 18.90
N VAL A 803 14.33 12.21 20.20
CA VAL A 803 14.39 10.91 20.91
C VAL A 803 13.00 10.31 21.06
N GLU A 804 12.04 11.12 21.51
CA GLU A 804 10.63 10.77 21.68
C GLU A 804 9.97 10.49 20.33
N PHE A 805 10.20 11.35 19.34
CA PHE A 805 9.66 11.17 17.99
C PHE A 805 10.15 9.88 17.34
N MET A 806 11.46 9.60 17.40
CA MET A 806 12.01 8.38 16.83
C MET A 806 11.56 7.12 17.59
N ALA A 807 11.39 7.20 18.92
CA ALA A 807 10.83 6.09 19.69
C ALA A 807 9.38 5.78 19.29
N ALA A 808 8.54 6.81 19.13
CA ALA A 808 7.17 6.67 18.63
C ALA A 808 7.13 6.12 17.19
N LEU A 809 8.04 6.57 16.32
CA LEU A 809 8.14 6.09 14.95
C LEU A 809 8.50 4.59 14.91
N LEU A 810 9.51 4.17 15.69
CA LEU A 810 9.89 2.75 15.81
C LEU A 810 8.73 1.88 16.30
N ASN A 811 7.95 2.36 17.27
CA ASN A 811 6.76 1.67 17.78
C ASN A 811 5.70 1.46 16.70
N SER A 812 5.56 2.41 15.78
CA SER A 812 4.60 2.27 14.69
C SER A 812 4.98 1.19 13.67
N PHE A 813 6.23 0.70 13.64
CA PHE A 813 6.73 -0.29 12.67
C PHE A 813 7.22 -1.61 13.32
N LEU A 814 6.72 -1.96 14.51
CA LEU A 814 7.10 -3.19 15.23
C LEU A 814 7.03 -4.48 14.38
N GLY A 815 6.07 -4.56 13.44
CA GLY A 815 5.90 -5.70 12.54
C GLY A 815 6.81 -5.72 11.30
N SER A 816 7.67 -4.72 11.13
CA SER A 816 8.48 -4.52 9.92
C SER A 816 9.97 -4.36 10.26
N PRO A 817 10.72 -5.47 10.45
CA PRO A 817 12.11 -5.44 10.87
C PRO A 817 13.02 -4.57 10.00
N GLY A 818 12.80 -4.56 8.67
CA GLY A 818 13.58 -3.73 7.75
C GLY A 818 13.44 -2.21 8.02
N LYS A 819 12.23 -1.73 8.30
CA LYS A 819 11.98 -0.32 8.64
C LYS A 819 12.55 0.05 10.01
N ILE A 820 12.48 -0.86 10.99
CA ILE A 820 13.12 -0.67 12.30
C ILE A 820 14.63 -0.47 12.11
N SER A 821 15.29 -1.34 11.33
CA SER A 821 16.73 -1.21 11.06
C SER A 821 17.09 0.14 10.44
N GLN A 822 16.31 0.60 9.45
CA GLN A 822 16.50 1.91 8.82
C GLN A 822 16.43 3.06 9.83
N TYR A 823 15.39 3.09 10.67
CA TYR A 823 15.23 4.17 11.66
C TYR A 823 16.25 4.08 12.81
N VAL A 824 16.71 2.89 13.19
CA VAL A 824 17.79 2.74 14.19
C VAL A 824 19.10 3.32 13.66
N MET A 825 19.40 3.17 12.37
CA MET A 825 20.58 3.78 11.76
C MET A 825 20.48 5.30 11.70
N GLU A 826 19.30 5.81 11.38
CA GLU A 826 19.02 7.25 11.43
C GLU A 826 19.15 7.79 12.86
N CYS A 827 18.70 7.05 13.89
CA CYS A 827 18.95 7.39 15.29
C CYS A 827 20.45 7.50 15.58
N LYS A 828 21.25 6.50 15.19
CA LYS A 828 22.71 6.51 15.38
C LYS A 828 23.37 7.69 14.67
N LYS A 829 22.97 8.00 13.44
CA LYS A 829 23.47 9.16 12.67
C LYS A 829 23.17 10.50 13.36
N ASN A 830 22.03 10.60 14.03
CA ASN A 830 21.62 11.77 14.80
C ASN A 830 22.11 11.73 16.28
N GLY A 831 23.01 10.80 16.63
CA GLY A 831 23.60 10.72 17.97
C GLY A 831 22.67 10.15 19.05
N ILE A 832 21.62 9.41 18.66
CA ILE A 832 20.66 8.77 19.55
C ILE A 832 21.00 7.27 19.66
N ASP A 833 21.47 6.86 20.83
CA ASP A 833 21.78 5.45 21.09
C ASP A 833 20.49 4.64 21.26
N VAL A 834 20.39 3.53 20.53
CA VAL A 834 19.36 2.51 20.74
C VAL A 834 19.97 1.36 21.53
N LEU A 835 19.50 1.17 22.76
CA LEU A 835 20.00 0.17 23.70
C LEU A 835 19.29 -1.18 23.50
N PRO A 836 19.97 -2.32 23.73
CA PRO A 836 19.37 -3.64 23.68
C PRO A 836 18.22 -3.79 24.69
N PRO A 837 17.31 -4.77 24.47
CA PRO A 837 16.24 -5.04 25.41
C PRO A 837 16.81 -5.45 26.78
N ASP A 838 16.05 -5.18 27.83
CA ASP A 838 16.40 -5.53 29.20
C ASP A 838 15.16 -5.95 29.98
N ILE A 839 15.23 -7.08 30.68
CA ILE A 839 14.09 -7.67 31.37
C ILE A 839 13.58 -6.83 32.57
N ASN A 840 14.40 -5.95 33.10
CA ASN A 840 14.08 -5.08 34.24
C ASN A 840 13.69 -3.66 33.81
N GLU A 841 14.26 -3.14 32.72
CA GLU A 841 14.05 -1.76 32.25
C GLU A 841 13.13 -1.64 31.02
N SER A 842 13.20 -2.57 30.05
CA SER A 842 12.45 -2.44 28.79
C SER A 842 10.95 -2.51 28.98
N ARG A 843 10.21 -1.61 28.33
CA ARG A 843 8.74 -1.59 28.31
C ARG A 843 8.19 -2.53 27.23
N GLU A 844 6.87 -2.51 27.02
CA GLU A 844 6.22 -3.30 25.97
C GLU A 844 6.73 -2.86 24.60
N ALA A 845 6.65 -1.55 24.34
CA ALA A 845 7.16 -0.88 23.15
C ALA A 845 8.52 -0.22 23.44
N PHE A 846 9.17 0.33 22.41
CA PHE A 846 10.34 1.18 22.54
C PHE A 846 10.03 2.36 23.47
N ALA A 847 10.95 2.65 24.38
CA ALA A 847 10.77 3.67 25.42
C ALA A 847 11.99 4.57 25.53
N VAL A 848 11.76 5.82 25.89
CA VAL A 848 12.83 6.79 26.15
C VAL A 848 13.47 6.50 27.52
N SER A 849 14.80 6.48 27.54
CA SER A 849 15.62 6.27 28.74
C SER A 849 16.71 7.34 28.78
N GLY A 850 16.36 8.53 29.27
CA GLY A 850 17.21 9.71 29.21
C GLY A 850 17.37 10.18 27.76
N ARG A 851 18.61 10.25 27.26
CA ARG A 851 18.90 10.61 25.84
C ARG A 851 19.01 9.41 24.91
N LYS A 852 18.52 8.25 25.33
CA LYS A 852 18.66 6.97 24.62
C LYS A 852 17.28 6.33 24.44
N ILE A 853 17.17 5.43 23.47
CA ILE A 853 15.96 4.64 23.24
C ILE A 853 16.23 3.21 23.70
N ARG A 854 15.39 2.67 24.56
CA ARG A 854 15.46 1.26 25.01
C ARG A 854 14.57 0.40 24.12
N PHE A 855 15.10 -0.72 23.62
CA PHE A 855 14.34 -1.66 22.79
C PHE A 855 13.14 -2.24 23.55
N GLY A 856 11.98 -2.31 22.89
CA GLY A 856 10.75 -2.88 23.47
C GLY A 856 10.78 -4.40 23.50
N LEU A 857 10.23 -5.02 24.55
CA LEU A 857 10.19 -6.49 24.66
C LEU A 857 9.27 -7.14 23.62
N ALA A 858 8.23 -6.44 23.16
CA ALA A 858 7.31 -6.94 22.14
C ALA A 858 7.92 -6.99 20.73
N ALA A 859 9.01 -6.24 20.49
CA ALA A 859 9.73 -6.25 19.22
C ALA A 859 10.65 -7.48 19.04
N VAL A 860 10.84 -8.28 20.10
CA VAL A 860 11.69 -9.48 20.06
C VAL A 860 10.95 -10.62 19.38
N LYS A 861 11.57 -11.25 18.37
CA LYS A 861 10.99 -12.38 17.64
C LYS A 861 10.61 -13.52 18.59
N ASN A 862 9.44 -14.14 18.36
CA ASN A 862 8.86 -15.21 19.19
C ASN A 862 8.41 -14.82 20.62
N VAL A 863 8.42 -13.53 20.98
CA VAL A 863 7.92 -13.06 22.28
C VAL A 863 6.50 -12.49 22.10
N GLY A 864 5.50 -13.06 22.78
CA GLY A 864 4.11 -12.62 22.66
C GLY A 864 3.75 -11.46 23.59
N ASN A 865 2.89 -10.53 23.12
CA ASN A 865 2.45 -9.35 23.89
C ASN A 865 1.90 -9.69 25.28
N ASN A 866 1.15 -10.79 25.41
CA ASN A 866 0.60 -11.22 26.70
C ASN A 866 1.71 -11.58 27.71
N VAL A 867 2.77 -12.25 27.26
CA VAL A 867 3.92 -12.60 28.11
C VAL A 867 4.65 -11.33 28.55
N VAL A 868 4.83 -10.37 27.64
CA VAL A 868 5.44 -9.07 27.95
C VAL A 868 4.65 -8.33 29.03
N LYS A 869 3.32 -8.19 28.86
CA LYS A 869 2.46 -7.55 29.87
C LYS A 869 2.56 -8.22 31.23
N GLN A 870 2.67 -9.55 31.27
CA GLN A 870 2.87 -10.30 32.51
C GLN A 870 4.23 -10.01 33.15
N ILE A 871 5.33 -10.04 32.39
CA ILE A 871 6.68 -9.69 32.87
C ILE A 871 6.67 -8.30 33.51
N ILE A 872 6.08 -7.31 32.82
CA ILE A 872 6.01 -5.93 33.29
C ILE A 872 5.14 -5.81 34.54
N SER A 873 3.95 -6.42 34.55
CA SER A 873 3.05 -6.39 35.71
C SER A 873 3.69 -7.03 36.95
N GLU A 874 4.38 -8.16 36.75
CA GLU A 874 5.04 -8.91 37.81
C GLU A 874 6.19 -8.12 38.44
N ARG A 875 7.08 -7.50 37.64
CA ARG A 875 8.16 -6.67 38.20
C ARG A 875 7.66 -5.36 38.79
N THR A 876 6.55 -4.82 38.31
CA THR A 876 5.95 -3.60 38.88
C THR A 876 5.35 -3.88 40.26
N LYS A 877 4.75 -5.06 40.46
CA LYS A 877 4.17 -5.47 41.75
C LYS A 877 5.20 -5.94 42.77
N ASN A 878 6.14 -6.78 42.34
CA ASN A 878 7.04 -7.51 43.23
C ASN A 878 8.52 -7.07 43.12
N GLY A 879 8.80 -5.97 42.41
CA GLY A 879 10.14 -5.42 42.20
C GLY A 879 10.93 -6.10 41.07
N PRO A 880 12.12 -5.58 40.72
CA PRO A 880 12.96 -6.11 39.64
C PRO A 880 13.40 -7.55 39.89
N PHE A 881 13.64 -8.29 38.82
CA PHE A 881 14.15 -9.66 38.88
C PHE A 881 15.64 -9.65 39.23
N LYS A 882 16.05 -10.39 40.26
CA LYS A 882 17.45 -10.45 40.69
C LYS A 882 18.21 -11.60 40.02
N SER A 883 17.49 -12.64 39.59
CA SER A 883 18.08 -13.80 38.93
C SER A 883 17.12 -14.45 37.93
N PHE A 884 17.67 -15.23 37.00
CA PHE A 884 16.88 -15.98 36.01
C PHE A 884 15.95 -17.03 36.67
N PRO A 885 16.38 -17.81 37.69
CA PRO A 885 15.49 -18.73 38.40
C PRO A 885 14.33 -18.02 39.10
N GLU A 886 14.59 -16.87 39.74
CA GLU A 886 13.54 -16.07 40.38
C GLU A 886 12.49 -15.61 39.36
N LEU A 887 12.92 -15.20 38.16
CA LEU A 887 12.00 -14.88 37.08
C LEU A 887 11.16 -16.09 36.67
N CYS A 888 11.79 -17.24 36.48
CA CYS A 888 11.08 -18.47 36.13
C CYS A 888 10.14 -18.95 37.25
N GLU A 889 10.45 -18.73 38.52
CA GLU A 889 9.55 -19.05 39.64
C GLU A 889 8.34 -18.11 39.71
N ARG A 890 8.60 -16.80 39.60
CA ARG A 890 7.55 -15.76 39.66
C ARG A 890 6.59 -15.84 38.48
N LEU A 891 7.09 -16.20 37.29
CA LEU A 891 6.28 -16.35 36.07
C LEU A 891 5.82 -17.79 35.81
N GLY A 892 6.40 -18.77 36.49
CA GLY A 892 6.37 -20.21 36.15
C GLY A 892 5.05 -20.92 36.35
N GLY A 893 4.01 -20.50 35.63
CA GLY A 893 2.67 -21.10 35.58
C GLY A 893 1.72 -20.38 34.61
N LYS A 894 2.23 -19.44 33.81
CA LYS A 894 1.52 -18.70 32.76
C LYS A 894 2.44 -18.64 31.54
N ASP A 895 1.92 -18.89 30.34
CA ASP A 895 2.36 -18.62 28.94
C ASP A 895 3.85 -18.46 28.55
N LEU A 896 4.82 -18.56 29.45
CA LEU A 896 6.26 -18.45 29.24
C LEU A 896 6.78 -19.78 28.71
N ASN A 897 6.83 -19.89 27.38
CA ASN A 897 7.32 -21.08 26.69
C ASN A 897 8.86 -21.05 26.52
N LYS A 898 9.48 -22.23 26.32
CA LYS A 898 10.93 -22.38 26.14
C LYS A 898 11.47 -21.52 24.99
N ARG A 899 10.75 -21.46 23.86
CA ARG A 899 11.13 -20.67 22.68
C ARG A 899 11.17 -19.16 22.94
N CYS A 900 10.25 -18.64 23.75
CA CYS A 900 10.21 -17.24 24.17
C CYS A 900 11.43 -16.89 25.03
N VAL A 901 11.78 -17.77 25.97
CA VAL A 901 12.94 -17.59 26.85
C VAL A 901 14.24 -17.66 26.06
N GLU A 902 14.37 -18.63 25.14
CA GLU A 902 15.49 -18.73 24.21
C GLU A 902 15.69 -17.42 23.44
N SER A 903 14.61 -16.85 22.90
CA SER A 903 14.64 -15.58 22.18
C SER A 903 15.05 -14.40 23.06
N LEU A 904 14.61 -14.36 24.32
CA LEU A 904 15.02 -13.33 25.29
C LEU A 904 16.50 -13.44 25.72
N ILE A 905 17.04 -14.66 25.79
CA ILE A 905 18.47 -14.88 26.05
C ILE A 905 19.29 -14.40 24.85
N LYS A 906 18.95 -14.87 23.65
CA LYS A 906 19.66 -14.53 22.41
C LYS A 906 19.61 -13.03 22.10
N SER A 907 18.53 -12.33 22.48
CA SER A 907 18.40 -10.88 22.29
C SER A 907 19.16 -10.02 23.30
N GLY A 908 19.70 -10.62 24.38
CA GLY A 908 20.40 -9.87 25.43
C GLY A 908 19.53 -9.33 26.56
N ALA A 909 18.25 -9.71 26.62
CA ALA A 909 17.33 -9.20 27.63
C ALA A 909 17.77 -9.53 29.07
N PHE A 910 18.61 -10.56 29.26
CA PHE A 910 19.10 -11.00 30.57
C PHE A 910 20.52 -10.53 30.90
N ASP A 911 21.16 -9.72 30.07
CA ASP A 911 22.56 -9.33 30.26
C ASP A 911 22.76 -8.53 31.58
N SER A 912 21.73 -7.82 32.06
CA SER A 912 21.74 -7.12 33.36
C SER A 912 21.80 -8.04 34.57
N LEU A 913 21.46 -9.32 34.42
CA LEU A 913 21.58 -10.34 35.48
C LEU A 913 23.04 -10.81 35.66
N LYS A 914 23.97 -10.34 34.81
CA LYS A 914 25.41 -10.66 34.85
C LYS A 914 25.72 -12.16 34.76
N VAL A 915 24.91 -12.91 34.03
CA VAL A 915 25.15 -14.32 33.69
C VAL A 915 25.45 -14.41 32.21
N TYR A 916 26.49 -15.15 31.85
CA TYR A 916 26.87 -15.34 30.44
C TYR A 916 25.76 -16.02 29.65
N ARG A 917 25.54 -15.57 28.41
CA ARG A 917 24.50 -16.14 27.53
C ARG A 917 24.79 -17.60 27.21
N SER A 918 26.07 -17.98 27.11
CA SER A 918 26.49 -19.39 26.97
C SER A 918 26.02 -20.28 28.12
N ARG A 919 26.08 -19.77 29.36
CA ARG A 919 25.64 -20.49 30.56
C ARG A 919 24.13 -20.57 30.64
N LEU A 920 23.43 -19.48 30.30
CA LEU A 920 21.96 -19.44 30.24
C LEU A 920 21.43 -20.41 29.16
N MET A 921 21.96 -20.35 27.94
CA MET A 921 21.55 -21.23 26.84
C MET A 921 21.75 -22.73 27.13
N ASN A 922 22.75 -23.08 27.95
CA ASN A 922 22.97 -24.47 28.34
C ASN A 922 22.00 -24.95 29.45
N ALA A 923 21.61 -24.05 30.36
CA ALA A 923 20.90 -24.41 31.58
C ALA A 923 19.38 -24.10 31.55
N TYR A 924 18.90 -23.16 30.73
CA TYR A 924 17.55 -22.60 30.86
C TYR A 924 16.43 -23.65 30.80
N GLU A 925 16.51 -24.66 29.92
CA GLU A 925 15.50 -25.71 29.83
C GLU A 925 15.40 -26.52 31.11
N LYS A 926 16.55 -26.93 31.68
CA LYS A 926 16.61 -27.70 32.92
C LYS A 926 16.06 -26.89 34.09
N ILE A 927 16.36 -25.59 34.14
CA ILE A 927 15.87 -24.68 35.18
C ILE A 927 14.34 -24.57 35.10
N MET A 928 13.79 -24.35 33.91
CA MET A 928 12.34 -24.29 33.70
C MET A 928 11.63 -25.60 34.04
N ASP A 929 12.20 -26.74 33.63
CA ASP A 929 11.64 -28.07 33.88
C ASP A 929 11.65 -28.39 35.39
N ASN A 930 12.74 -28.05 36.10
CA ASN A 930 12.84 -28.23 37.56
C ASN A 930 11.84 -27.36 38.32
N ILE A 931 11.66 -26.09 37.94
CA ILE A 931 10.70 -25.19 38.58
C ILE A 931 9.26 -25.68 38.34
N SER A 932 8.95 -26.11 37.11
CA SER A 932 7.65 -26.70 36.76
C SER A 932 7.37 -27.98 37.57
N HIS A 933 8.37 -28.85 37.72
CA HIS A 933 8.28 -30.07 38.53
C HIS A 933 8.05 -29.77 40.02
N ASN A 934 8.84 -28.87 40.61
CA ASN A 934 8.70 -28.45 42.01
C ASN A 934 7.33 -27.82 42.28
N ARG A 935 6.77 -27.08 41.32
CA ARG A 935 5.43 -26.50 41.42
C ARG A 935 4.32 -27.55 41.39
N LYS A 936 4.43 -28.58 40.54
CA LYS A 936 3.49 -29.71 40.53
C LYS A 936 3.50 -30.46 41.86
N MET A 937 4.69 -30.73 42.39
CA MET A 937 4.86 -31.39 43.70
C MET A 937 4.24 -30.57 44.85
N ARG A 938 4.39 -29.22 44.82
CA ARG A 938 3.74 -28.32 45.80
C ARG A 938 2.21 -28.24 45.65
N MET A 939 1.66 -28.36 44.44
CA MET A 939 0.20 -28.37 44.21
C MET A 939 -0.47 -29.70 44.56
N GLU A 940 0.25 -30.83 44.43
CA GLU A 940 -0.26 -32.18 44.77
C GLU A 940 -0.25 -32.49 46.28
N GLY A 941 0.05 -31.50 47.14
CA GLY A 941 -0.06 -31.61 48.60
C GLY A 941 1.05 -32.43 49.27
N GLN A 942 2.08 -32.85 48.54
CA GLN A 942 3.29 -33.45 49.12
C GLN A 942 4.27 -32.35 49.54
N CYS A 943 4.14 -31.88 50.78
CA CYS A 943 5.25 -31.19 51.43
C CYS A 943 6.37 -32.19 51.70
N SER A 944 7.53 -32.01 51.04
CA SER A 944 8.76 -32.67 51.45
C SER A 944 9.12 -32.21 52.86
N PHE A 945 9.55 -33.13 53.73
CA PHE A 945 9.87 -32.90 55.15
C PHE A 945 10.98 -31.87 55.40
N PHE A 946 11.59 -31.31 54.34
CA PHE A 946 12.66 -30.32 54.38
C PHE A 946 12.22 -28.86 54.11
N ASP A 947 10.95 -28.57 53.83
CA ASP A 947 10.48 -27.21 53.44
C ASP A 947 10.26 -26.25 54.65
N THR A 948 10.97 -26.47 55.77
CA THR A 948 10.92 -25.64 57.01
C THR A 948 12.21 -24.85 57.23
N GLY A 949 12.61 -24.05 56.23
CA GLY A 949 13.69 -23.07 56.33
C GLY A 949 13.46 -21.89 55.40
N ASP A 950 13.54 -20.67 55.93
CA ASP A 950 13.34 -19.41 55.23
C ASP A 950 14.12 -19.29 53.90
N ASN A 951 13.43 -18.85 52.83
CA ASN A 951 13.97 -18.34 51.57
C ASN A 951 15.19 -19.09 50.97
N ALA A 952 15.06 -20.38 50.68
CA ALA A 952 16.01 -21.04 49.80
C ALA A 952 15.71 -20.69 48.33
N CYS A 953 16.30 -19.61 47.81
CA CYS A 953 16.52 -19.51 46.36
C CYS A 953 17.25 -20.79 45.92
N VAL A 954 16.78 -21.44 44.85
CA VAL A 954 17.51 -22.57 44.25
C VAL A 954 18.89 -22.04 43.84
N GLU A 955 19.95 -22.37 44.58
CA GLU A 955 21.33 -22.10 44.15
C GLU A 955 21.60 -22.99 42.94
N ILE A 956 21.62 -22.37 41.77
CA ILE A 956 21.93 -23.06 40.52
C ILE A 956 23.42 -22.96 40.30
N GLU A 957 24.09 -24.11 40.32
CA GLU A 957 25.47 -24.21 39.84
C GLU A 957 25.48 -23.97 38.33
N TRP A 958 25.98 -22.80 37.95
CA TRP A 958 26.17 -22.47 36.54
C TRP A 958 27.33 -23.32 35.98
N PRO A 959 27.19 -23.89 34.77
CA PRO A 959 28.30 -24.59 34.15
C PRO A 959 29.47 -23.63 33.89
N GLU A 960 30.70 -24.07 34.14
CA GLU A 960 31.92 -23.32 33.83
C GLU A 960 32.14 -23.28 32.31
N LEU A 961 31.40 -22.39 31.65
CA LEU A 961 31.54 -22.06 30.23
C LEU A 961 32.06 -20.64 30.10
N ASP A 962 32.99 -20.46 29.16
CA ASP A 962 33.36 -19.14 28.65
C ASP A 962 32.18 -18.52 27.89
N GLU A 963 32.18 -17.19 27.79
CA GLU A 963 31.18 -16.49 26.98
C GLU A 963 31.40 -16.77 25.49
N TYR A 964 30.33 -16.68 24.70
CA TYR A 964 30.43 -16.76 23.24
C TYR A 964 31.33 -15.65 22.68
N ASP A 965 31.97 -15.94 21.54
CA ASP A 965 32.70 -14.92 20.78
C ASP A 965 31.77 -13.77 20.37
N SER A 966 32.31 -12.57 20.27
CA SER A 966 31.55 -11.34 19.97
C SER A 966 30.76 -11.46 18.67
N ARG A 967 31.31 -12.14 17.66
CA ARG A 967 30.63 -12.41 16.39
C ARG A 967 29.37 -13.26 16.56
N LEU A 968 29.45 -14.30 17.40
CA LEU A 968 28.32 -15.20 17.66
C LEU A 968 27.24 -14.50 18.50
N LEU A 969 27.62 -13.66 19.46
CA LEU A 969 26.68 -12.84 20.23
C LEU A 969 25.90 -11.87 19.33
N LEU A 970 26.60 -11.19 18.40
CA LEU A 970 25.99 -10.30 17.42
C LEU A 970 25.05 -11.06 16.47
N ALA A 971 25.44 -12.26 16.01
CA ALA A 971 24.59 -13.11 15.18
C ALA A 971 23.30 -13.53 15.91
N MET A 972 23.39 -13.90 17.19
CA MET A 972 22.22 -14.23 18.02
C MET A 972 21.29 -13.02 18.21
N GLU A 973 21.88 -11.84 18.43
CA GLU A 973 21.13 -10.58 18.57
C GLU A 973 20.37 -10.27 17.28
N LYS A 974 21.02 -10.36 16.12
CA LYS A 974 20.39 -10.14 14.83
C LYS A 974 19.27 -11.15 14.53
N ASP A 975 19.45 -12.43 14.83
CA ASP A 975 18.41 -13.43 14.55
C ASP A 975 17.11 -13.15 15.34
N MET A 976 17.24 -12.59 16.55
CA MET A 976 16.09 -12.28 17.41
C MET A 976 15.55 -10.86 17.27
N LEU A 977 16.39 -9.87 17.00
CA LEU A 977 16.04 -8.45 16.92
C LEU A 977 15.92 -7.94 15.48
N GLY A 978 16.47 -8.66 14.51
CA GLY A 978 16.54 -8.27 13.10
C GLY A 978 17.71 -7.34 12.76
N LEU A 979 18.45 -6.84 13.76
CA LEU A 979 19.56 -5.91 13.59
C LEU A 979 20.61 -6.04 14.69
N TYR A 980 21.78 -5.44 14.46
CA TYR A 980 22.86 -5.36 15.46
C TYR A 980 22.80 -4.04 16.25
N LEU A 981 22.55 -4.14 17.56
CA LEU A 981 22.49 -3.04 18.53
C LEU A 981 23.80 -2.90 19.31
N SER A 982 24.36 -4.00 19.82
CA SER A 982 25.53 -4.00 20.71
C SER A 982 26.87 -3.75 19.99
N GLY A 983 26.87 -3.83 18.66
CA GLY A 983 28.01 -3.54 17.77
C GLY A 983 27.65 -3.86 16.32
N HIS A 984 28.59 -3.80 15.39
CA HIS A 984 28.43 -4.37 14.05
C HIS A 984 29.67 -5.22 13.73
N PRO A 985 29.56 -6.38 13.04
CA PRO A 985 30.73 -7.14 12.59
C PRO A 985 31.71 -6.34 11.71
N LEU A 986 31.23 -5.22 11.14
CA LEU A 986 32.00 -4.27 10.32
C LEU A 986 32.42 -3.00 11.06
N SER A 987 32.10 -2.84 12.35
CA SER A 987 32.43 -1.64 13.13
C SER A 987 33.94 -1.33 13.12
N GLU A 988 34.79 -2.36 13.05
CA GLU A 988 36.25 -2.17 12.97
C GLU A 988 36.73 -1.49 11.67
N PHE A 989 35.88 -1.48 10.63
CA PHE A 989 36.15 -0.96 9.29
C PHE A 989 35.27 0.25 8.94
N GLU A 990 34.46 0.76 9.87
CA GLU A 990 33.43 1.77 9.60
C GLU A 990 33.99 3.05 8.95
N GLU A 991 35.13 3.56 9.43
CA GLU A 991 35.80 4.72 8.80
C GLU A 991 36.28 4.45 7.37
N ASP A 992 36.75 3.23 7.07
CA ASP A 992 37.23 2.85 5.75
C ASP A 992 36.06 2.62 4.77
N ILE A 993 34.95 2.07 5.27
CA ILE A 993 33.68 1.90 4.55
C ILE A 993 33.12 3.27 4.17
N GLN A 994 32.97 4.19 5.14
CA GLN A 994 32.44 5.54 4.90
C GLN A 994 33.24 6.34 3.86
N ARG A 995 34.56 6.13 3.78
CA ARG A 995 35.43 6.82 2.80
C ARG A 995 35.44 6.17 1.41
N GLY A 996 35.06 4.90 1.29
CA GLY A 996 35.29 4.08 0.10
C GLY A 996 34.05 3.53 -0.61
N VAL A 997 32.90 3.48 0.07
CA VAL A 997 31.62 3.00 -0.48
C VAL A 997 30.95 4.08 -1.33
N THR A 998 30.37 3.67 -2.45
CA THR A 998 29.59 4.55 -3.32
C THR A 998 28.09 4.32 -3.22
N VAL A 999 27.66 3.13 -2.79
CA VAL A 999 26.25 2.71 -2.70
C VAL A 999 26.10 1.78 -1.48
N TYR A 1000 25.05 1.97 -0.69
CA TYR A 1000 24.68 1.05 0.41
C TYR A 1000 23.51 0.15 -0.01
N SER A 1001 23.26 -0.91 0.74
CA SER A 1001 22.17 -1.85 0.46
C SER A 1001 20.81 -1.17 0.45
N ILE A 1002 20.63 -0.15 1.29
CA ILE A 1002 19.40 0.61 1.40
C ILE A 1002 19.08 1.40 0.13
N ASP A 1003 20.10 1.85 -0.60
CA ASP A 1003 19.94 2.53 -1.89
C ASP A 1003 19.49 1.56 -3.01
N LEU A 1004 19.61 0.25 -2.75
CA LEU A 1004 19.21 -0.86 -3.64
C LEU A 1004 17.90 -1.53 -3.19
N MET A 1005 17.26 -1.08 -2.11
CA MET A 1005 15.99 -1.65 -1.66
C MET A 1005 14.80 -1.08 -2.44
N MET A 1006 13.78 -1.92 -2.67
CA MET A 1006 12.51 -1.47 -3.23
C MET A 1006 11.66 -0.88 -2.12
N GLU A 1007 11.26 0.39 -2.25
CA GLU A 1007 10.21 0.97 -1.40
C GLU A 1007 8.83 0.54 -1.93
N GLU A 1008 8.07 -0.20 -1.13
CA GLU A 1008 6.63 -0.35 -1.33
C GLU A 1008 5.92 0.80 -0.61
N LYS A 1009 5.22 1.64 -1.37
CA LYS A 1009 4.30 2.65 -0.83
C LYS A 1009 2.93 2.41 -1.44
N ASP A 1010 1.94 2.10 -0.61
CA ASP A 1010 0.53 1.98 -1.00
C ASP A 1010 0.26 1.17 -2.29
N GLY A 1011 0.98 0.06 -2.48
CA GLY A 1011 0.75 -0.84 -3.63
C GLY A 1011 1.31 -0.38 -4.97
N GLU A 1012 2.12 0.69 -5.04
CA GLU A 1012 2.85 1.05 -6.25
C GLU A 1012 4.39 0.98 -6.06
N PRO A 1013 5.13 0.39 -7.02
CA PRO A 1013 6.59 0.36 -6.98
C PRO A 1013 7.17 1.74 -7.32
N VAL A 1014 8.05 2.26 -6.45
CA VAL A 1014 8.80 3.50 -6.68
C VAL A 1014 10.01 3.22 -7.59
N GLN A 1015 10.30 4.14 -8.51
CA GLN A 1015 11.42 4.04 -9.45
C GLN A 1015 12.78 4.13 -8.72
N HIS A 1016 13.76 3.31 -9.15
CA HIS A 1016 15.07 3.17 -8.52
C HIS A 1016 15.87 4.48 -8.48
N GLN A 1017 16.63 4.71 -7.40
CA GLN A 1017 17.61 5.80 -7.30
C GLN A 1017 18.85 5.60 -8.19
N VAL A 1018 19.10 4.37 -8.62
CA VAL A 1018 20.26 3.94 -9.40
C VAL A 1018 19.83 3.50 -10.79
N SER A 1019 20.60 3.90 -11.80
CA SER A 1019 20.35 3.55 -13.20
C SER A 1019 21.02 2.23 -13.56
N ASP A 1020 20.43 1.50 -14.51
CA ASP A 1020 21.05 0.29 -15.04
C ASP A 1020 22.43 0.60 -15.65
N GLY A 1021 23.46 -0.12 -15.20
CA GLY A 1021 24.84 0.05 -15.64
C GLY A 1021 25.71 0.98 -14.78
N ASP A 1022 25.16 1.62 -13.75
CA ASP A 1022 25.93 2.48 -12.83
C ASP A 1022 27.03 1.69 -12.09
N PHE A 1023 28.18 2.32 -11.85
CA PHE A 1023 29.27 1.70 -11.10
C PHE A 1023 28.98 1.71 -9.60
N ALA A 1024 29.07 0.55 -8.96
CA ALA A 1024 28.90 0.38 -7.52
C ALA A 1024 30.15 -0.22 -6.88
N ARG A 1025 30.59 0.43 -5.79
CA ARG A 1025 31.60 -0.09 -4.87
C ARG A 1025 30.97 -0.20 -3.48
N VAL A 1026 30.84 -1.43 -3.00
CA VAL A 1026 30.18 -1.76 -1.74
C VAL A 1026 31.13 -2.54 -0.84
N ALA A 1027 30.96 -2.39 0.46
CA ALA A 1027 31.71 -3.16 1.45
C ALA A 1027 30.72 -3.86 2.37
N GLY A 1028 30.92 -5.15 2.59
CA GLY A 1028 30.03 -5.93 3.44
C GLY A 1028 30.61 -7.26 3.85
N ILE A 1029 29.88 -7.97 4.72
CA ILE A 1029 30.16 -9.34 5.11
C ILE A 1029 29.31 -10.28 4.26
N VAL A 1030 29.90 -11.38 3.79
CA VAL A 1030 29.14 -12.40 3.06
C VAL A 1030 28.25 -13.15 4.04
N VAL A 1031 26.94 -13.16 3.78
CA VAL A 1031 25.94 -13.87 4.62
C VAL A 1031 25.71 -15.28 4.10
N ASP A 1032 25.50 -15.40 2.79
CA ASP A 1032 25.18 -16.67 2.13
C ASP A 1032 25.71 -16.66 0.68
N MET A 1033 26.00 -17.85 0.15
CA MET A 1033 26.44 -18.04 -1.23
C MET A 1033 25.72 -19.26 -1.84
N LYS A 1034 24.93 -19.01 -2.88
CA LYS A 1034 24.24 -20.06 -3.65
C LYS A 1034 24.88 -20.22 -5.02
N THR A 1035 25.50 -21.37 -5.26
CA THR A 1035 26.06 -21.71 -6.56
C THR A 1035 25.04 -22.38 -7.45
N ILE A 1036 24.90 -21.93 -8.70
CA ILE A 1036 24.08 -22.56 -9.73
C ILE A 1036 24.91 -22.87 -10.98
N THR A 1037 24.51 -23.91 -11.72
CA THR A 1037 25.14 -24.25 -12.99
C THR A 1037 24.43 -23.54 -14.14
N THR A 1038 25.18 -22.81 -14.96
CA THR A 1038 24.65 -22.10 -16.14
C THR A 1038 24.30 -23.09 -17.27
N ARG A 1039 23.55 -22.62 -18.28
CA ARG A 1039 23.24 -23.40 -19.51
C ARG A 1039 24.49 -23.83 -20.29
N SER A 1040 25.62 -23.15 -20.09
CA SER A 1040 26.93 -23.51 -20.66
C SER A 1040 27.74 -24.49 -19.78
N ASN A 1041 27.13 -25.06 -18.74
CA ASN A 1041 27.72 -25.99 -17.78
C ASN A 1041 28.87 -25.39 -16.93
N GLN A 1042 28.82 -24.09 -16.65
CA GLN A 1042 29.78 -23.37 -15.81
C GLN A 1042 29.12 -22.93 -14.50
N LEU A 1043 29.88 -22.84 -13.40
CA LEU A 1043 29.33 -22.47 -12.09
C LEU A 1043 29.26 -20.94 -11.96
N MET A 1044 28.11 -20.39 -11.59
CA MET A 1044 27.93 -18.99 -11.17
C MET A 1044 27.38 -18.95 -9.74
N ALA A 1045 27.56 -17.84 -9.03
CA ALA A 1045 27.08 -17.70 -7.65
C ALA A 1045 26.22 -16.44 -7.46
N PHE A 1046 25.15 -16.60 -6.69
CA PHE A 1046 24.44 -15.49 -6.06
C PHE A 1046 24.94 -15.38 -4.63
N VAL A 1047 25.47 -14.23 -4.28
CA VAL A 1047 26.07 -13.98 -2.95
C VAL A 1047 25.23 -12.91 -2.28
N THR A 1048 24.76 -13.20 -1.07
CA THR A 1048 24.10 -12.20 -0.22
C THR A 1048 25.17 -11.48 0.58
N LEU A 1049 25.33 -10.18 0.33
CA LEU A 1049 26.27 -9.31 1.02
C LEU A 1049 25.51 -8.43 2.01
N GLU A 1050 26.01 -8.30 3.22
CA GLU A 1050 25.45 -7.43 4.25
C GLU A 1050 26.40 -6.31 4.59
N ASP A 1051 25.96 -5.07 4.41
CA ASP A 1051 26.72 -3.88 4.79
C ASP A 1051 26.21 -3.31 6.13
N LEU A 1052 26.60 -2.08 6.46
CA LEU A 1052 26.14 -1.40 7.67
C LEU A 1052 24.65 -1.03 7.62
N ALA A 1053 24.02 -1.07 6.43
CA ALA A 1053 22.66 -0.60 6.16
C ALA A 1053 21.63 -1.74 6.01
N GLY A 1054 22.07 -2.94 5.63
CA GLY A 1054 21.20 -4.08 5.38
C GLY A 1054 21.81 -5.10 4.43
N GLN A 1055 20.95 -5.86 3.74
CA GLN A 1055 21.38 -6.92 2.83
C GLN A 1055 21.16 -6.53 1.37
N MET A 1056 22.10 -6.89 0.51
CA MET A 1056 22.05 -6.76 -0.94
C MET A 1056 22.45 -8.06 -1.62
N GLU A 1057 21.95 -8.30 -2.83
CA GLU A 1057 22.34 -9.46 -3.64
C GLU A 1057 23.38 -9.05 -4.69
N VAL A 1058 24.49 -9.80 -4.74
CA VAL A 1058 25.52 -9.62 -5.76
C VAL A 1058 25.69 -10.89 -6.60
N ILE A 1059 25.78 -10.72 -7.91
CA ILE A 1059 25.86 -11.80 -8.89
C ILE A 1059 27.32 -11.96 -9.33
N VAL A 1060 27.86 -13.17 -9.14
CA VAL A 1060 29.23 -13.52 -9.48
C VAL A 1060 29.23 -14.49 -10.65
N PHE A 1061 29.64 -14.02 -11.83
CA PHE A 1061 29.77 -14.83 -13.04
C PHE A 1061 30.94 -15.84 -12.95
N PRO A 1062 30.94 -16.92 -13.75
CA PRO A 1062 31.90 -18.02 -13.60
C PRO A 1062 33.37 -17.61 -13.57
N ASN A 1063 33.79 -16.73 -14.48
CA ASN A 1063 35.18 -16.26 -14.55
C ASN A 1063 35.64 -15.50 -13.29
N ILE A 1064 34.70 -14.87 -12.58
CA ILE A 1064 34.95 -14.13 -11.34
C ILE A 1064 34.88 -15.07 -10.14
N LEU A 1065 33.96 -16.05 -10.16
CA LEU A 1065 33.83 -17.08 -9.13
C LEU A 1065 35.07 -17.97 -9.04
N ASP A 1066 35.62 -18.41 -10.18
CA ASP A 1066 36.86 -19.20 -10.23
C ASP A 1066 38.06 -18.43 -9.65
N LYS A 1067 38.04 -17.09 -9.75
CA LYS A 1067 39.13 -16.23 -9.32
C LYS A 1067 39.05 -15.81 -7.85
N TYR A 1068 37.84 -15.57 -7.34
CA TYR A 1068 37.63 -15.01 -6.00
C TYR A 1068 36.75 -15.87 -5.08
N GLY A 1069 36.41 -17.11 -5.47
CA GLY A 1069 35.50 -17.97 -4.70
C GLY A 1069 35.89 -18.22 -3.24
N GLU A 1070 37.19 -18.21 -2.93
CA GLU A 1070 37.67 -18.32 -1.54
C GLU A 1070 37.34 -17.09 -0.67
N LEU A 1071 37.23 -15.90 -1.27
CA LEU A 1071 36.85 -14.65 -0.58
C LEU A 1071 35.33 -14.50 -0.44
N LEU A 1072 34.55 -15.32 -1.15
CA LEU A 1072 33.09 -15.28 -1.17
C LEU A 1072 32.46 -16.29 -0.21
N LYS A 1073 33.26 -16.88 0.69
CA LYS A 1073 32.75 -17.75 1.76
C LYS A 1073 31.97 -16.91 2.77
N PRO A 1074 30.90 -17.46 3.38
CA PRO A 1074 30.20 -16.79 4.48
C PRO A 1074 31.16 -16.30 5.57
N GLU A 1075 30.79 -15.18 6.20
CA GLU A 1075 31.51 -14.49 7.27
C GLU A 1075 32.81 -13.77 6.86
N PHE A 1076 33.16 -13.71 5.58
CA PHE A 1076 34.29 -12.90 5.10
C PHE A 1076 33.88 -11.45 4.82
N PRO A 1077 34.57 -10.44 5.41
CA PRO A 1077 34.36 -9.04 5.08
C PRO A 1077 35.12 -8.68 3.79
N ILE A 1078 34.41 -8.15 2.80
CA ILE A 1078 34.93 -7.89 1.45
C ILE A 1078 34.48 -6.54 0.89
N TRP A 1079 35.31 -5.99 0.01
CA TRP A 1079 34.94 -5.01 -0.99
C TRP A 1079 34.45 -5.72 -2.25
N VAL A 1080 33.35 -5.24 -2.80
CA VAL A 1080 32.80 -5.65 -4.10
C VAL A 1080 32.71 -4.42 -5.00
N GLU A 1081 33.34 -4.51 -6.18
CA GLU A 1081 33.26 -3.50 -7.24
C GLU A 1081 32.55 -4.12 -8.44
N GLY A 1082 31.58 -3.42 -9.02
CA GLY A 1082 30.76 -3.95 -10.10
C GLY A 1082 29.81 -2.93 -10.71
N LYS A 1083 28.88 -3.43 -11.52
CA LYS A 1083 27.82 -2.61 -12.13
C LYS A 1083 26.45 -2.99 -11.60
N ILE A 1084 25.60 -2.01 -11.39
CA ILE A 1084 24.22 -2.22 -10.98
C ILE A 1084 23.44 -2.75 -12.19
N SER A 1085 22.70 -3.82 -11.98
CA SER A 1085 21.72 -4.35 -12.92
C SER A 1085 20.33 -4.15 -12.34
N VAL A 1086 19.51 -3.40 -13.07
CA VAL A 1086 18.12 -3.12 -12.70
C VAL A 1086 17.21 -3.97 -13.59
N ARG A 1087 16.31 -4.73 -12.98
CA ARG A 1087 15.31 -5.55 -13.70
C ARG A 1087 13.94 -5.25 -13.13
N GLU A 1088 12.93 -5.24 -13.99
CA GLU A 1088 11.53 -5.12 -13.55
C GLU A 1088 11.21 -6.30 -12.61
N ASP A 1089 10.70 -6.01 -11.41
CA ASP A 1089 10.30 -6.96 -10.35
C ASP A 1089 11.41 -7.64 -9.51
N GLU A 1090 12.66 -7.16 -9.58
CA GLU A 1090 13.72 -7.60 -8.65
C GLU A 1090 14.43 -6.39 -8.02
N PRO A 1091 14.87 -6.47 -6.75
CA PRO A 1091 15.74 -5.44 -6.18
C PRO A 1091 17.01 -5.35 -7.03
N PRO A 1092 17.51 -4.13 -7.34
CA PRO A 1092 18.76 -3.93 -8.06
C PRO A 1092 19.89 -4.81 -7.54
N LYS A 1093 20.57 -5.51 -8.45
CA LYS A 1093 21.64 -6.45 -8.13
C LYS A 1093 22.97 -5.93 -8.63
N ILE A 1094 24.06 -6.23 -7.94
CA ILE A 1094 25.39 -5.83 -8.41
C ILE A 1094 26.02 -6.99 -9.18
N LEU A 1095 26.33 -6.76 -10.45
CA LEU A 1095 27.15 -7.65 -11.27
C LEU A 1095 28.62 -7.45 -10.89
N VAL A 1096 29.21 -8.44 -10.23
CA VAL A 1096 30.54 -8.34 -9.65
C VAL A 1096 31.63 -8.38 -10.72
N GLU A 1097 32.49 -7.37 -10.75
CA GLU A 1097 33.69 -7.31 -11.59
C GLU A 1097 34.96 -7.61 -10.78
N MET A 1098 35.00 -7.22 -9.50
CA MET A 1098 36.16 -7.42 -8.63
C MET A 1098 35.77 -7.59 -7.16
N VAL A 1099 36.48 -8.48 -6.46
CA VAL A 1099 36.35 -8.70 -5.01
C VAL A 1099 37.72 -8.49 -4.34
N LYS A 1100 37.76 -7.80 -3.19
CA LYS A 1100 38.97 -7.64 -2.37
C LYS A 1100 38.61 -7.88 -0.89
N PRO A 1101 39.51 -8.41 -0.06
CA PRO A 1101 39.28 -8.46 1.39
C PRO A 1101 39.21 -7.05 1.97
N LEU A 1102 38.39 -6.86 3.00
CA LEU A 1102 38.33 -5.62 3.76
C LEU A 1102 39.49 -5.59 4.77
N VAL A 1103 40.41 -4.64 4.62
CA VAL A 1103 41.59 -4.49 5.49
C VAL A 1103 41.60 -3.06 6.05
N LYS A 1104 41.94 -2.93 7.33
CA LYS A 1104 41.97 -1.65 8.04
C LYS A 1104 43.01 -0.69 7.45
N GLY A 1105 42.59 0.54 7.12
CA GLY A 1105 43.44 1.60 6.55
C GLY A 1105 43.50 1.66 5.02
N ASP A 1106 42.67 0.89 4.31
CA ASP A 1106 42.66 0.77 2.84
C ASP A 1106 41.68 1.75 2.14
N GLY A 1107 41.13 2.72 2.88
CA GLY A 1107 40.16 3.71 2.40
C GLY A 1107 40.67 4.76 1.39
N THR A 1108 41.79 4.54 0.69
CA THR A 1108 42.26 5.44 -0.38
C THR A 1108 42.41 4.71 -1.72
N PRO A 1109 41.96 5.30 -2.85
CA PRO A 1109 42.19 4.72 -4.16
C PRO A 1109 43.62 5.03 -4.62
N ASN A 1110 44.63 4.35 -4.07
CA ASN A 1110 45.83 3.95 -4.80
C ASN A 1110 46.79 3.08 -3.97
N GLY A 1111 47.16 1.95 -4.57
CA GLY A 1111 47.86 0.82 -3.97
C GLY A 1111 49.10 1.12 -3.12
N LYS A 1112 49.23 0.35 -2.05
CA LYS A 1112 50.52 -0.13 -1.54
C LYS A 1112 50.53 -1.65 -1.51
N LYS A 1113 51.52 -2.24 -2.19
CA LYS A 1113 51.85 -3.66 -2.09
C LYS A 1113 52.27 -3.99 -0.66
N GLY A 1114 51.42 -4.75 0.06
CA GLY A 1114 51.78 -5.45 1.29
C GLY A 1114 52.69 -6.64 0.99
N ARG A 1115 53.71 -6.82 1.83
CA ARG A 1115 54.78 -7.83 1.76
C ARG A 1115 54.25 -9.26 1.82
N ALA A 1116 54.93 -10.16 1.10
CA ALA A 1116 54.77 -11.60 1.20
C ALA A 1116 55.14 -12.11 2.61
N TYR A 1117 54.22 -12.82 3.25
CA TYR A 1117 54.51 -13.71 4.38
C TYR A 1117 54.81 -15.11 3.82
N SER A 1118 56.03 -15.59 4.05
CA SER A 1118 56.44 -16.97 3.81
C SER A 1118 55.89 -17.87 4.92
N SER A 1119 55.02 -18.82 4.58
CA SER A 1119 54.59 -19.90 5.45
C SER A 1119 55.66 -20.99 5.52
N GLY A 1120 56.47 -20.94 6.58
CA GLY A 1120 57.22 -22.10 7.07
C GLY A 1120 56.43 -22.79 8.17
N TYR A 1121 55.66 -23.82 7.83
CA TYR A 1121 55.17 -24.79 8.81
C TYR A 1121 56.15 -25.97 8.82
N GLY A 1122 57.04 -25.96 9.82
CA GLY A 1122 57.75 -27.14 10.27
C GLY A 1122 56.79 -28.01 11.08
N SER A 1123 56.55 -29.22 10.62
CA SER A 1123 55.90 -30.29 11.38
C SER A 1123 56.92 -30.91 12.35
N GLY A 1124 56.70 -30.72 13.64
CA GLY A 1124 57.34 -31.53 14.68
C GLY A 1124 56.47 -32.75 14.97
N GLN A 1125 56.88 -33.92 14.50
CA GLN A 1125 56.51 -35.19 15.12
C GLN A 1125 57.79 -35.94 15.46
N GLU A 1126 58.05 -36.03 16.76
CA GLU A 1126 59.02 -36.96 17.33
C GLU A 1126 58.64 -38.40 16.99
N ARG A 1127 59.62 -39.20 16.56
CA ARG A 1127 59.67 -40.62 16.94
C ARG A 1127 61.11 -41.04 17.21
N SER A 1128 61.38 -41.34 18.48
CA SER A 1128 62.49 -42.18 18.91
C SER A 1128 62.35 -43.57 18.29
N GLY A 1129 63.42 -44.05 17.66
CA GLY A 1129 63.42 -45.26 16.84
C GLY A 1129 63.32 -46.57 17.61
N ASN A 1130 63.02 -47.64 16.88
CA ASN A 1130 64.00 -48.70 16.61
C ASN A 1130 63.50 -49.70 15.56
N THR A 1131 64.45 -50.47 15.02
CA THR A 1131 64.31 -51.80 14.39
C THR A 1131 63.72 -51.94 12.97
N SER A 1132 64.62 -51.86 11.98
CA SER A 1132 65.16 -52.98 11.19
C SER A 1132 64.27 -54.00 10.44
N PHE A 1133 64.69 -54.23 9.18
CA PHE A 1133 64.56 -55.41 8.29
C PHE A 1133 63.30 -55.59 7.38
N VAL A 1134 63.57 -55.36 6.07
CA VAL A 1134 63.41 -56.29 4.92
C VAL A 1134 62.00 -56.82 4.58
N THR A 1135 61.45 -56.40 3.43
CA THR A 1135 61.27 -57.21 2.18
C THR A 1135 60.51 -56.42 1.09
N GLU A 1136 61.14 -56.23 -0.07
CA GLU A 1136 60.55 -56.12 -1.42
C GLU A 1136 59.96 -57.49 -1.90
N PRO A 1137 59.40 -57.75 -3.11
CA PRO A 1137 59.50 -57.01 -4.41
C PRO A 1137 58.27 -57.02 -5.37
N GLY A 1138 58.41 -56.28 -6.48
CA GLY A 1138 57.87 -56.64 -7.82
C GLY A 1138 56.81 -55.67 -8.38
N SER A 1139 56.85 -55.21 -9.64
CA SER A 1139 57.65 -55.63 -10.81
C SER A 1139 57.50 -54.66 -11.98
N GLY A 1140 58.64 -54.36 -12.66
CA GLY A 1140 58.86 -54.01 -14.09
C GLY A 1140 58.00 -52.98 -14.85
N ARG A 1141 58.40 -52.42 -16.00
CA ARG A 1141 59.62 -52.38 -16.81
C ARG A 1141 59.34 -51.40 -17.99
N TYR A 1142 60.32 -50.56 -18.32
CA TYR A 1142 60.85 -50.24 -19.67
C TYR A 1142 60.01 -49.60 -20.81
N MET A 1143 60.52 -48.43 -21.24
CA MET A 1143 60.98 -48.03 -22.59
C MET A 1143 60.02 -47.83 -23.80
N ASN A 1144 60.00 -46.56 -24.24
CA ASN A 1144 60.58 -46.04 -25.51
C ASN A 1144 59.81 -46.21 -26.86
N ARG A 1145 59.91 -45.12 -27.66
CA ARG A 1145 59.74 -44.96 -29.14
C ARG A 1145 58.42 -44.37 -29.71
N LYS A 1146 58.62 -43.28 -30.48
CA LYS A 1146 57.87 -42.80 -31.68
C LYS A 1146 57.75 -43.91 -32.77
N PRO A 1147 57.13 -43.80 -34.00
CA PRO A 1147 56.74 -42.58 -34.76
C PRO A 1147 55.54 -42.66 -35.79
N VAL A 1148 55.22 -41.51 -36.45
CA VAL A 1148 54.92 -41.28 -37.92
C VAL A 1148 53.61 -41.85 -38.52
N ALA A 1149 52.89 -41.30 -39.52
CA ALA A 1149 53.07 -40.29 -40.59
C ALA A 1149 51.68 -39.68 -40.96
N GLU A 1150 51.54 -38.38 -41.25
CA GLU A 1150 51.65 -37.70 -42.56
C GLU A 1150 50.53 -37.97 -43.60
N THR A 1151 49.83 -36.90 -43.99
CA THR A 1151 49.76 -36.44 -45.40
C THR A 1151 49.22 -35.00 -45.49
N ARG A 1152 50.03 -34.14 -46.11
CA ARG A 1152 49.74 -32.81 -46.70
C ARG A 1152 49.42 -33.02 -48.21
N PRO A 1153 49.02 -32.04 -49.08
CA PRO A 1153 49.50 -30.64 -49.11
C PRO A 1153 48.50 -29.54 -49.58
N GLU A 1154 48.78 -28.25 -49.26
CA GLU A 1154 49.11 -27.13 -50.20
C GLU A 1154 47.91 -26.20 -50.53
N ASN A 1155 47.97 -24.86 -50.63
CA ASN A 1155 49.03 -23.86 -50.48
C ASN A 1155 48.39 -22.43 -50.54
N ARG A 1156 48.85 -21.46 -49.74
CA ARG A 1156 49.38 -20.12 -50.15
C ARG A 1156 49.44 -19.06 -49.04
N ASN A 1157 50.68 -18.57 -48.86
CA ASN A 1157 51.19 -17.24 -48.46
C ASN A 1157 51.09 -16.84 -46.97
N GLU A 1158 52.18 -16.92 -46.21
CA GLU A 1158 53.26 -15.91 -45.98
C GLU A 1158 52.81 -14.82 -44.97
N GLU A 1159 53.54 -14.36 -43.96
CA GLU A 1159 54.85 -14.61 -43.37
C GLU A 1159 54.86 -13.89 -41.99
N SER A 1160 55.71 -14.35 -41.07
CA SER A 1160 55.87 -13.92 -39.68
C SER A 1160 56.32 -12.45 -39.47
N LYS A 1161 56.00 -11.83 -38.31
CA LYS A 1161 56.89 -10.85 -37.65
C LYS A 1161 56.73 -10.74 -36.12
N ALA A 1162 57.91 -10.67 -35.49
CA ALA A 1162 58.36 -10.61 -34.09
C ALA A 1162 57.61 -9.76 -33.03
N GLU A 1163 57.83 -10.17 -31.76
CA GLU A 1163 57.55 -9.44 -30.52
C GLU A 1163 58.43 -8.16 -30.37
N GLU A 1164 57.82 -7.05 -29.94
CA GLU A 1164 58.53 -5.87 -29.39
C GLU A 1164 58.26 -5.71 -27.88
N LYS A 1165 59.33 -5.69 -27.08
CA LYS A 1165 59.30 -5.36 -25.65
C LYS A 1165 59.30 -3.83 -25.46
N SER A 1166 58.20 -3.25 -24.94
CA SER A 1166 58.20 -1.85 -24.48
C SER A 1166 58.95 -1.70 -23.14
N SER A 1167 59.90 -0.78 -23.06
CA SER A 1167 60.57 -0.40 -21.80
C SER A 1167 59.92 0.86 -21.22
N SER A 1168 59.61 0.86 -19.92
CA SER A 1168 59.02 2.01 -19.20
C SER A 1168 60.10 2.75 -18.40
N VAL A 1169 60.21 4.07 -18.55
CA VAL A 1169 61.15 4.91 -17.80
C VAL A 1169 60.39 5.66 -16.68
N LEU A 1170 61.00 5.77 -15.50
CA LEU A 1170 60.50 6.58 -14.38
C LEU A 1170 60.89 8.05 -14.61
N VAL A 1171 59.91 8.96 -14.59
CA VAL A 1171 60.11 10.40 -14.75
C VAL A 1171 59.56 11.11 -13.51
N ASP A 1172 60.33 12.04 -12.95
CA ASP A 1172 59.87 12.92 -11.86
C ASP A 1172 58.77 13.86 -12.41
N CYS A 1173 57.67 14.02 -11.67
CA CYS A 1173 56.56 14.92 -11.96
C CYS A 1173 56.32 15.88 -10.80
N LEU A 1174 55.88 17.10 -11.11
CA LEU A 1174 55.64 18.15 -10.14
C LEU A 1174 54.14 18.26 -9.84
N LYS A 1175 53.75 18.23 -8.57
CA LYS A 1175 52.37 18.41 -8.10
C LYS A 1175 52.29 19.74 -7.37
N VAL A 1176 51.38 20.61 -7.80
CA VAL A 1176 51.18 21.94 -7.22
C VAL A 1176 49.72 22.07 -6.81
N ARG A 1177 49.45 22.39 -5.54
CA ARG A 1177 48.10 22.59 -5.01
C ARG A 1177 47.87 24.07 -4.73
N LEU A 1178 46.76 24.60 -5.27
CA LEU A 1178 46.26 25.92 -4.96
C LEU A 1178 45.11 25.77 -3.96
N THR A 1179 45.18 26.48 -2.82
CA THR A 1179 44.09 26.51 -1.83
C THR A 1179 42.93 27.36 -2.34
N ASP A 1180 41.74 27.20 -1.76
CA ASP A 1180 40.52 27.86 -2.25
C ASP A 1180 40.53 29.39 -2.03
N ASP A 1181 41.44 29.89 -1.20
CA ASP A 1181 41.61 31.31 -0.86
C ASP A 1181 42.57 32.07 -1.81
N VAL A 1182 43.08 31.41 -2.86
CA VAL A 1182 44.08 32.00 -3.77
C VAL A 1182 43.44 32.99 -4.76
N ASN A 1183 43.93 34.23 -4.80
CA ASN A 1183 43.46 35.28 -5.70
C ASN A 1183 43.90 35.08 -7.17
N GLN A 1184 43.24 35.76 -8.12
CA GLN A 1184 43.57 35.63 -9.56
C GLN A 1184 45.01 36.03 -9.92
N GLU A 1185 45.66 36.87 -9.11
CA GLU A 1185 47.04 37.31 -9.35
C GLU A 1185 48.05 36.18 -9.09
N ILE A 1186 47.90 35.44 -7.99
CA ILE A 1186 48.76 34.28 -7.69
C ILE A 1186 48.55 33.18 -8.71
N LEU A 1187 47.31 32.92 -9.17
CA LEU A 1187 47.05 31.96 -10.24
C LEU A 1187 47.78 32.34 -11.54
N ARG A 1188 47.78 33.64 -11.90
CA ARG A 1188 48.54 34.13 -13.07
C ARG A 1188 50.05 34.03 -12.86
N ALA A 1189 50.55 34.33 -11.66
CA ALA A 1189 51.97 34.22 -11.33
C ALA A 1189 52.45 32.77 -11.45
N VAL A 1190 51.76 31.81 -10.82
CA VAL A 1190 52.08 30.37 -10.88
C VAL A 1190 52.01 29.87 -12.32
N THR A 1191 50.98 30.24 -13.08
CA THR A 1191 50.85 29.83 -14.48
C THR A 1191 51.96 30.41 -15.36
N SER A 1192 52.38 31.65 -15.11
CA SER A 1192 53.47 32.29 -15.85
C SER A 1192 54.83 31.68 -15.50
N LEU A 1193 55.03 31.33 -14.24
CA LEU A 1193 56.22 30.63 -13.76
C LEU A 1193 56.34 29.24 -14.39
N LEU A 1194 55.26 28.46 -14.41
CA LEU A 1194 55.24 27.15 -15.04
C LEU A 1194 55.46 27.22 -16.56
N LYS A 1195 55.05 28.31 -17.23
CA LYS A 1195 55.37 28.55 -18.65
C LYS A 1195 56.82 29.00 -18.85
N TYR A 1196 57.38 29.78 -17.93
CA TYR A 1196 58.76 30.23 -18.03
C TYR A 1196 59.75 29.07 -17.96
N PHE A 1197 59.46 28.08 -17.12
CA PHE A 1197 60.25 26.85 -16.98
C PHE A 1197 59.75 25.70 -17.86
N GLU A 1198 59.13 25.96 -19.01
CA GLU A 1198 58.55 24.93 -19.88
C GLU A 1198 59.57 23.84 -20.28
N GLY A 1199 59.16 22.57 -20.22
CA GLY A 1199 60.05 21.42 -20.38
C GLY A 1199 59.34 20.09 -20.54
N THR A 1200 59.96 18.99 -20.09
CA THR A 1200 59.49 17.62 -20.40
C THR A 1200 58.76 16.92 -19.25
N GLN A 1201 58.92 17.39 -18.00
CA GLN A 1201 58.32 16.76 -16.82
C GLN A 1201 56.89 17.27 -16.61
N PRO A 1202 55.88 16.39 -16.46
CA PRO A 1202 54.50 16.80 -16.33
C PRO A 1202 54.22 17.48 -14.98
N VAL A 1203 53.39 18.52 -15.02
CA VAL A 1203 52.88 19.21 -13.83
C VAL A 1203 51.40 18.93 -13.64
N PHE A 1204 51.02 18.53 -12.43
CA PHE A 1204 49.63 18.38 -12.01
C PHE A 1204 49.25 19.54 -11.10
N LEU A 1205 48.41 20.44 -11.62
CA LEU A 1205 47.91 21.60 -10.88
C LEU A 1205 46.51 21.28 -10.32
N TYR A 1206 46.37 21.33 -9.00
CA TYR A 1206 45.11 21.09 -8.30
C TYR A 1206 44.48 22.44 -7.92
N TYR A 1207 43.30 22.75 -8.47
CA TYR A 1207 42.57 23.99 -8.19
C TYR A 1207 41.06 23.72 -8.11
N LYS A 1208 40.41 24.17 -7.03
CA LYS A 1208 38.96 24.01 -6.77
C LYS A 1208 38.44 22.58 -7.01
N GLY A 1209 39.14 21.58 -6.46
CA GLY A 1209 38.76 20.16 -6.60
C GLY A 1209 38.98 19.53 -7.98
N SER A 1210 39.48 20.29 -8.97
CA SER A 1210 39.75 19.80 -10.33
C SER A 1210 41.26 19.71 -10.61
N ILE A 1211 41.68 18.67 -11.35
CA ILE A 1211 43.08 18.48 -11.79
C ILE A 1211 43.23 19.09 -13.18
N GLN A 1212 43.97 20.18 -13.28
CA GLN A 1212 44.37 20.70 -14.59
C GLN A 1212 45.65 20.01 -15.06
N LYS A 1213 45.57 19.37 -16.23
CA LYS A 1213 46.67 18.74 -16.93
C LYS A 1213 46.97 19.56 -18.18
N GLY A 1214 48.22 20.00 -18.35
CA GLY A 1214 48.59 20.78 -19.53
C GLY A 1214 49.99 21.39 -19.48
N PHE A 1215 50.55 21.60 -18.30
CA PHE A 1215 51.90 22.16 -18.15
C PHE A 1215 52.94 21.06 -18.07
N ARG A 1216 54.08 21.29 -18.73
CA ARG A 1216 55.29 20.50 -18.57
C ARG A 1216 56.45 21.43 -18.34
N VAL A 1217 57.34 21.08 -17.40
CA VAL A 1217 58.44 21.95 -16.96
C VAL A 1217 59.77 21.21 -16.96
N PHE A 1218 60.87 21.96 -16.97
CA PHE A 1218 62.16 21.51 -16.49
C PHE A 1218 62.24 21.82 -15.01
N TYR A 1219 62.01 20.82 -14.18
CA TYR A 1219 62.13 20.96 -12.74
C TYR A 1219 63.58 21.25 -12.37
N ASN A 1220 63.80 22.37 -11.69
CA ASN A 1220 65.06 22.70 -11.04
C ASN A 1220 64.78 23.31 -9.67
N GLN A 1221 65.84 23.44 -8.87
CA GLN A 1221 65.72 23.90 -7.48
C GLN A 1221 65.18 25.34 -7.39
N THR A 1222 65.43 26.18 -8.41
CA THR A 1222 64.91 27.55 -8.51
C THR A 1222 63.40 27.58 -8.68
N LEU A 1223 62.84 26.80 -9.62
CA LEU A 1223 61.40 26.68 -9.83
C LEU A 1223 60.70 26.15 -8.56
N HIS A 1224 61.33 25.20 -7.86
CA HIS A 1224 60.79 24.65 -6.62
C HIS A 1224 60.67 25.71 -5.53
N MET A 1225 61.77 26.44 -5.26
CA MET A 1225 61.80 27.49 -4.22
C MET A 1225 60.85 28.65 -4.54
N GLU A 1226 60.71 29.04 -5.80
CA GLU A 1226 59.77 30.11 -6.17
C GLU A 1226 58.30 29.67 -6.04
N LEU A 1227 57.96 28.42 -6.36
CA LEU A 1227 56.62 27.89 -6.13
C LEU A 1227 56.31 27.73 -4.64
N GLU A 1228 57.27 27.30 -3.83
CA GLU A 1228 57.12 27.22 -2.37
C GLU A 1228 56.99 28.61 -1.74
N SER A 1229 57.73 29.61 -2.23
CA SER A 1229 57.59 30.99 -1.77
C SER A 1229 56.22 31.59 -2.10
N LEU A 1230 55.58 31.16 -3.20
CA LEU A 1230 54.26 31.65 -3.61
C LEU A 1230 53.11 30.89 -2.93
N LEU A 1231 53.28 29.60 -2.63
CA LEU A 1231 52.18 28.70 -2.25
C LEU A 1231 52.36 27.99 -0.90
N GLY A 1232 53.55 28.06 -0.30
CA GLY A 1232 53.94 27.32 0.90
C GLY A 1232 54.44 25.90 0.61
N GLU A 1233 55.40 25.45 1.41
CA GLU A 1233 56.13 24.17 1.27
C GLU A 1233 55.19 22.94 1.18
N ILE A 1234 54.09 22.94 1.94
CA ILE A 1234 53.14 21.82 1.95
C ILE A 1234 52.37 21.62 0.64
N ASN A 1235 52.36 22.66 -0.22
CA ASN A 1235 51.53 22.74 -1.43
C ASN A 1235 52.30 22.44 -2.72
N VAL A 1236 53.61 22.17 -2.65
CA VAL A 1236 54.45 21.80 -3.80
C VAL A 1236 55.15 20.47 -3.50
N LYS A 1237 54.96 19.45 -4.34
CA LYS A 1237 55.58 18.12 -4.16
C LYS A 1237 56.12 17.56 -5.47
N VAL A 1238 57.26 16.89 -5.41
CA VAL A 1238 57.80 16.11 -6.53
C VAL A 1238 57.53 14.63 -6.30
N ASP A 1239 57.03 13.93 -7.31
CA ASP A 1239 56.67 12.52 -7.25
C ASP A 1239 57.21 11.77 -8.47
N ARG A 1240 57.38 10.44 -8.42
CA ARG A 1240 57.93 9.65 -9.55
C ARG A 1240 56.86 8.83 -10.24
N ILE A 1241 56.66 9.07 -11.53
CA ILE A 1241 55.66 8.33 -12.34
C ILE A 1241 56.32 7.51 -13.45
N LYS A 1242 55.77 6.33 -13.75
CA LYS A 1242 56.19 5.51 -14.91
C LYS A 1242 55.54 6.03 -16.19
N VAL A 1243 56.34 6.40 -17.18
CA VAL A 1243 55.85 6.80 -18.51
C VAL A 1243 56.31 5.75 -19.54
N LYS A 1244 55.39 5.26 -20.37
CA LYS A 1244 55.72 4.41 -21.53
C LYS A 1244 56.19 5.33 -22.66
N MET A 1245 57.41 5.15 -23.17
CA MET A 1245 57.85 5.83 -24.38
C MET A 1245 57.39 5.04 -25.60
N HIS A 1246 56.68 5.69 -26.53
CA HIS A 1246 56.57 5.22 -27.91
C HIS A 1246 57.76 5.79 -28.69
N CYS A 1247 58.60 4.91 -29.25
CA CYS A 1247 59.60 5.32 -30.22
C CYS A 1247 58.88 5.73 -31.52
N GLN A 1248 59.01 7.00 -31.89
CA GLN A 1248 58.72 7.44 -33.25
C GLN A 1248 59.87 6.98 -34.15
N HIS A 1249 59.56 6.16 -35.15
CA HIS A 1249 60.34 6.13 -36.38
C HIS A 1249 59.62 6.99 -37.43
N SER A 1250 60.45 7.81 -38.08
CA SER A 1250 60.20 8.74 -39.19
C SER A 1250 59.28 8.21 -40.28
#